data_AF-A0A6J2W3T7-F1
#
_entry.id   AF-A0A6J2W3T7-F1
#
_cell.length_a   1.000
_cell.length_b   1.000
_cell.length_c   1.000
_cell.angle_alpha   90.00
_cell.angle_beta   90.00
_cell.angle_gamma   90.00
#
_symmetry.space_group_name_H-M   'P 1'
#
loop_
_entity.id
_entity.type
_entity.pdbx_description
1 polymer ?
#
loop_
_entity_poly.entity_id
_entity_poly.type
_entity_poly.pdbx_seq_one_letter_code
_entity_poly.pdbx_strand_id
1 'polypeptide(L)'
;MTYEIYDDVITIRLVQEACKMLDVSQEVVLKLFGEYFFSFCKMSGYDAMLRTLGGNLVDFIENLDALHSYLALSYQEMNAPSFRVEKMENGKMLLHYYSDRKGLYHIVPGIIEAVAKDFFDSEVTMTILNQSEEDERTGKKEHVVFLVVQRSCRPKTKGQITASRTEVELEIYRKEREETLRKMKARYANLPACPGKRSPWEIVRSIVKFGQGKIQHSFTPCYPQRLWIEEQAFCNAFPFHIVFDRELRVKQTGVNIQKFVPGLQTLDIRLDEYFSIVHPQVTFNIESIKKFINSQFVLKTRREMAPEPSQQKSLLKLRGQMLWMESLGCMVYLCSPKLRSLQELEERGLHIADIAQHDTTRDLILLNQQRLAEIELSNQLERKKEELRILSRHLEIEKKKTETLLYAMLPRHVANQLKEGKRVEAGEFNVCTILFSDVVTFTNICAACEPIQIVNMLNAMYSRFDRLTNIHDVYKVETIGDAYMVVGGVPVPTDTHAERVANFALGMRIAAREVTNPISGQPIQIRVGLHTGPVLAGVVGEKMPRYCLFGDTVNTASRMESHGVPDHIHLSPFTYRALEGKSFEISKRGEIQVKGKGLMTTYFLLHNLKISEDQIMGRPGVNLDLYEEDQQQSSRCNTGFADMKQAERDEAPPTEGQNMSSPHSAVALTDTVNGLQPDHRTDSRLCLLL
;
A
#
# COMPACT_ATOMS: atom_id res chain seq x y z
N MET A 1 -15.40 -13.31 7.88
CA MET A 1 -16.86 -13.19 7.85
C MET A 1 -17.40 -14.38 7.07
N THR A 2 -18.37 -15.11 7.62
CA THR A 2 -18.99 -16.28 6.99
C THR A 2 -20.12 -15.81 6.08
N TYR A 3 -19.96 -15.99 4.77
CA TYR A 3 -20.96 -15.60 3.76
C TYR A 3 -21.81 -16.78 3.28
N GLU A 4 -21.54 -17.99 3.77
CA GLU A 4 -22.36 -19.16 3.46
C GLU A 4 -23.64 -19.14 4.30
N ILE A 5 -24.76 -19.32 3.61
CA ILE A 5 -26.09 -19.39 4.21
C ILE A 5 -26.52 -20.86 4.22
N TYR A 6 -26.99 -21.30 5.39
CA TYR A 6 -27.44 -22.66 5.60
C TYR A 6 -28.96 -22.67 5.76
N ASP A 7 -29.59 -23.77 5.32
CA ASP A 7 -31.02 -24.00 5.49
C ASP A 7 -31.40 -24.02 6.98
N ASP A 8 -32.55 -23.44 7.32
CA ASP A 8 -33.12 -23.43 8.67
C ASP A 8 -33.27 -24.85 9.24
N VAL A 9 -33.45 -25.86 8.39
CA VAL A 9 -33.47 -27.28 8.79
C VAL A 9 -32.21 -27.67 9.56
N ILE A 10 -31.04 -27.14 9.17
CA ILE A 10 -29.77 -27.43 9.84
C ILE A 10 -29.74 -26.79 11.22
N THR A 11 -30.18 -25.53 11.34
CA THR A 11 -30.28 -24.83 12.62
C THR A 11 -31.18 -25.59 13.58
N ILE A 12 -32.39 -25.92 13.14
CA ILE A 12 -33.38 -26.61 13.97
C ILE A 12 -32.85 -27.98 14.40
N ARG A 13 -32.20 -28.71 13.49
CA ARG A 13 -31.60 -30.01 13.82
C ARG A 13 -30.47 -29.89 14.85
N LEU A 14 -29.61 -28.89 14.72
CA LEU A 14 -28.53 -28.65 15.69
C LEU A 14 -29.08 -28.32 17.08
N VAL A 15 -30.11 -27.47 17.14
CA VAL A 15 -30.79 -27.15 18.39
C VAL A 15 -31.44 -28.41 18.99
N GLN A 16 -32.09 -29.24 18.18
CA GLN A 16 -32.69 -30.50 18.63
C GLN A 16 -31.64 -31.48 19.17
N GLU A 17 -30.52 -31.66 18.49
CA GLU A 17 -29.43 -32.54 18.97
C GLU A 17 -28.77 -31.98 20.22
N ALA A 18 -28.58 -30.66 20.32
CA ALA A 18 -28.08 -30.01 21.54
C ALA A 18 -29.03 -30.24 22.73
N CYS A 19 -30.35 -30.15 22.51
CA CYS A 19 -31.36 -30.44 23.54
C CYS A 19 -31.28 -31.89 24.01
N LYS A 20 -31.12 -32.85 23.08
CA LYS A 20 -30.97 -34.28 23.41
C LYS A 20 -29.70 -34.58 24.19
N MET A 21 -28.58 -33.94 23.83
CA MET A 21 -27.29 -34.17 24.49
C MET A 21 -27.21 -33.55 25.88
N LEU A 22 -27.87 -32.41 26.09
CA LEU A 22 -27.79 -31.62 27.31
C LEU A 22 -28.99 -31.80 28.26
N ASP A 23 -30.01 -32.55 27.85
CA ASP A 23 -31.27 -32.78 28.59
C ASP A 23 -31.97 -31.48 29.04
N VAL A 24 -32.00 -30.50 28.14
CA VAL A 24 -32.63 -29.18 28.35
C VAL A 24 -33.65 -28.89 27.26
N SER A 25 -34.65 -28.08 27.57
CA SER A 25 -35.67 -27.69 26.59
C SER A 25 -35.11 -26.76 25.52
N GLN A 26 -35.71 -26.82 24.33
CA GLN A 26 -35.37 -25.95 23.19
C GLN A 26 -35.45 -24.46 23.53
N GLU A 27 -36.40 -24.07 24.38
CA GLU A 27 -36.57 -22.68 24.82
C GLU A 27 -35.34 -22.17 25.59
N VAL A 28 -34.79 -23.00 26.49
CA VAL A 28 -33.62 -22.64 27.30
C VAL A 28 -32.38 -22.53 26.42
N VAL A 29 -32.19 -23.48 25.48
CA VAL A 29 -31.06 -23.45 24.55
C VAL A 29 -31.10 -22.21 23.66
N LEU A 30 -32.25 -21.90 23.05
CA LEU A 30 -32.39 -20.74 22.17
C LEU A 30 -32.28 -19.41 22.93
N LYS A 31 -32.77 -19.35 24.18
CA LYS A 31 -32.60 -18.18 25.04
C LYS A 31 -31.13 -17.92 25.37
N LEU A 32 -30.39 -18.95 25.79
CA LEU A 32 -28.94 -18.83 26.07
C LEU A 32 -28.15 -18.51 24.79
N PHE A 33 -28.57 -19.08 23.65
CA PHE A 33 -28.01 -18.74 22.36
C PHE A 33 -28.20 -17.25 22.04
N GLY A 34 -29.37 -16.67 22.32
CA GLY A 34 -29.61 -15.23 22.13
C GLY A 34 -28.69 -14.33 22.96
N GLU A 35 -28.44 -14.69 24.23
CA GLU A 35 -27.50 -13.95 25.10
C GLU A 35 -26.06 -14.04 24.58
N TYR A 36 -25.64 -15.23 24.17
CA TYR A 36 -24.33 -15.43 23.55
C TYR A 36 -24.22 -14.70 22.20
N PHE A 37 -25.27 -14.73 21.38
CA PHE A 37 -25.30 -14.06 20.07
C PHE A 37 -25.11 -12.56 20.21
N PHE A 38 -25.77 -11.92 21.18
CA PHE A 38 -25.54 -10.51 21.47
C PHE A 38 -24.08 -10.22 21.87
N SER A 39 -23.50 -11.06 22.73
CA SER A 39 -22.09 -10.96 23.13
C SER A 39 -21.15 -11.14 21.93
N PHE A 40 -21.47 -12.07 21.03
CA PHE A 40 -20.75 -12.31 19.80
C PHE A 40 -20.82 -11.12 18.83
N CYS A 41 -21.99 -10.48 18.66
CA CYS A 41 -22.14 -9.27 17.85
C CYS A 41 -21.25 -8.14 18.36
N LYS A 42 -21.16 -7.96 19.68
CA LYS A 42 -20.25 -6.97 20.29
C LYS A 42 -18.78 -7.29 19.98
N MET A 43 -18.37 -8.54 20.16
CA MET A 43 -17.00 -8.99 19.85
C MET A 43 -16.66 -8.88 18.37
N SER A 44 -17.66 -9.00 17.50
CA SER A 44 -17.54 -8.89 16.04
C SER A 44 -17.45 -7.44 15.53
N GLY A 45 -17.39 -6.45 16.43
CA GLY A 45 -17.21 -5.04 16.09
C GLY A 45 -18.50 -4.23 15.97
N TYR A 46 -19.68 -4.81 16.23
CA TYR A 46 -20.96 -4.09 16.20
C TYR A 46 -21.32 -3.39 17.52
N ASP A 47 -20.48 -3.45 18.56
CA ASP A 47 -20.76 -2.88 19.89
C ASP A 47 -21.14 -1.39 19.83
N ALA A 48 -20.35 -0.57 19.12
CA ALA A 48 -20.61 0.86 19.00
C ALA A 48 -21.96 1.15 18.31
N MET A 49 -22.26 0.41 17.23
CA MET A 49 -23.52 0.54 16.50
C MET A 49 -24.72 0.20 17.39
N LEU A 50 -24.67 -0.96 18.07
CA LEU A 50 -25.73 -1.43 18.95
C LEU A 50 -25.97 -0.46 20.13
N ARG A 51 -24.92 0.10 20.73
CA ARG A 51 -25.05 1.11 21.81
C ARG A 51 -25.73 2.40 21.36
N THR A 52 -25.60 2.76 20.08
CA THR A 52 -26.15 4.02 19.55
C THR A 52 -27.58 3.90 19.02
N LEU A 53 -28.19 2.71 19.01
CA LEU A 53 -29.53 2.50 18.44
C LEU A 53 -30.66 3.18 19.23
N GLY A 54 -30.51 3.38 20.54
CA GLY A 54 -31.55 4.00 21.34
C GLY A 54 -31.10 4.41 22.73
N GLY A 55 -31.66 5.50 23.25
CA GLY A 55 -31.41 5.98 24.61
C GLY A 55 -32.19 5.23 25.70
N ASN A 56 -33.19 4.44 25.30
CA ASN A 56 -33.94 3.54 26.15
C ASN A 56 -34.26 2.24 25.37
N LEU A 57 -34.79 1.23 26.08
CA LEU A 57 -35.08 -0.07 25.48
C LEU A 57 -36.13 -0.01 24.36
N VAL A 58 -37.11 0.89 24.46
CA VAL A 58 -38.14 1.02 23.42
C VAL A 58 -37.54 1.60 22.15
N ASP A 59 -36.78 2.69 22.26
CA ASP A 59 -36.10 3.30 21.12
C ASP A 59 -35.12 2.30 20.48
N PHE A 60 -34.43 1.49 21.29
CA PHE A 60 -33.53 0.44 20.79
C PHE A 60 -34.30 -0.55 19.90
N ILE A 61 -35.44 -1.05 20.37
CA ILE A 61 -36.24 -2.04 19.63
C ILE A 61 -36.90 -1.42 18.39
N GLU A 62 -37.42 -0.19 18.49
CA GLU A 62 -38.01 0.53 17.36
C GLU A 62 -37.00 0.76 16.22
N ASN A 63 -35.71 0.87 16.53
CA ASN A 63 -34.63 1.05 15.55
C ASN A 63 -33.99 -0.25 15.04
N LEU A 64 -34.41 -1.44 15.52
CA LEU A 64 -33.85 -2.72 15.06
C LEU A 64 -34.13 -2.99 13.58
N ASP A 65 -35.30 -2.63 13.08
CA ASP A 65 -35.65 -2.80 11.66
C ASP A 65 -34.74 -1.97 10.75
N ALA A 66 -34.35 -0.77 11.19
CA ALA A 66 -33.41 0.09 10.47
C ALA A 66 -32.00 -0.52 10.46
N LEU A 67 -31.55 -1.09 11.59
CA LEU A 67 -30.30 -1.83 11.68
C LEU A 67 -30.30 -3.03 10.73
N HIS A 68 -31.34 -3.84 10.74
CA HIS A 68 -31.47 -5.00 9.86
C HIS A 68 -31.45 -4.59 8.39
N SER A 69 -32.10 -3.49 8.03
CA SER A 69 -32.05 -2.93 6.67
C SER A 69 -30.64 -2.52 6.26
N TYR A 70 -29.82 -2.05 7.21
CA TYR A 70 -28.40 -1.74 6.97
C TYR A 70 -27.57 -3.02 6.78
N LEU A 71 -27.74 -4.00 7.67
CA LEU A 71 -27.02 -5.27 7.61
C LEU A 71 -27.35 -6.08 6.35
N ALA A 72 -28.55 -5.94 5.79
CA ALA A 72 -28.94 -6.57 4.53
C ALA A 72 -28.09 -6.08 3.32
N LEU A 73 -27.40 -4.94 3.43
CA LEU A 73 -26.44 -4.49 2.42
C LEU A 73 -25.16 -5.33 2.43
N SER A 74 -24.75 -5.79 3.61
CA SER A 74 -23.58 -6.64 3.81
C SER A 74 -23.91 -8.13 3.64
N TYR A 75 -25.13 -8.53 4.00
CA TYR A 75 -25.62 -9.91 3.95
C TYR A 75 -26.84 -9.97 3.02
N GLN A 76 -26.60 -10.21 1.73
CA GLN A 76 -27.60 -10.00 0.67
C GLN A 76 -28.83 -10.92 0.75
N GLU A 77 -28.68 -12.15 1.24
CA GLU A 77 -29.81 -13.09 1.41
C GLU A 77 -30.33 -13.16 2.85
N MET A 78 -29.92 -12.22 3.71
CA MET A 78 -30.45 -12.11 5.07
C MET A 78 -31.95 -11.83 5.05
N ASN A 79 -32.72 -12.69 5.72
CA ASN A 79 -34.15 -12.46 5.96
C ASN A 79 -34.40 -12.03 7.41
N ALA A 80 -34.45 -10.71 7.59
CA ALA A 80 -34.57 -10.10 8.89
C ALA A 80 -36.00 -10.16 9.46
N PRO A 81 -36.18 -10.47 10.75
CA PRO A 81 -37.46 -10.27 11.42
C PRO A 81 -37.74 -8.79 11.63
N SER A 82 -39.02 -8.46 11.81
CA SER A 82 -39.48 -7.10 12.11
C SER A 82 -40.02 -6.97 13.53
N PHE A 83 -39.76 -5.83 14.15
CA PHE A 83 -40.13 -5.53 15.53
C PHE A 83 -41.01 -4.29 15.64
N ARG A 84 -42.07 -4.40 16.44
CA ARG A 84 -42.94 -3.27 16.79
C ARG A 84 -43.24 -3.27 18.29
N VAL A 85 -43.17 -2.09 18.91
CA VAL A 85 -43.44 -1.92 20.34
C VAL A 85 -44.71 -1.10 20.55
N GLU A 86 -45.56 -1.55 21.46
CA GLU A 86 -46.70 -0.78 21.96
C GLU A 86 -46.51 -0.49 23.45
N LYS A 87 -46.49 0.79 23.81
CA LYS A 87 -46.31 1.24 25.21
C LYS A 87 -47.65 1.15 25.94
N MET A 88 -47.69 0.48 27.09
CA MET A 88 -48.85 0.49 28.00
C MET A 88 -48.62 1.43 29.18
N GLU A 89 -49.70 1.91 29.79
CA GLU A 89 -49.69 2.97 30.82
C GLU A 89 -48.97 2.60 32.15
N ASN A 90 -48.44 1.38 32.30
CA ASN A 90 -47.89 0.85 33.55
C ASN A 90 -46.41 0.43 33.48
N GLY A 91 -45.63 0.94 32.52
CA GLY A 91 -44.23 0.52 32.34
C GLY A 91 -44.07 -0.91 31.77
N LYS A 92 -45.19 -1.51 31.37
CA LYS A 92 -45.25 -2.71 30.55
C LYS A 92 -45.26 -2.28 29.08
N MET A 93 -44.66 -3.07 28.22
CA MET A 93 -44.74 -2.87 26.77
C MET A 93 -45.07 -4.20 26.08
N LEU A 94 -45.79 -4.13 24.98
CA LEU A 94 -46.00 -5.27 24.10
C LEU A 94 -45.00 -5.20 22.96
N LEU A 95 -44.24 -6.27 22.79
CA LEU A 95 -43.34 -6.43 21.66
C LEU A 95 -43.98 -7.40 20.66
N HIS A 96 -44.27 -6.90 19.47
CA HIS A 96 -44.71 -7.69 18.33
C HIS A 96 -43.50 -8.08 17.51
N TYR A 97 -43.33 -9.39 17.31
CA TYR A 97 -42.28 -10.01 16.51
C TYR A 97 -42.91 -10.66 15.28
N TYR A 98 -42.41 -10.29 14.10
CA TYR A 98 -42.84 -10.85 12.82
C TYR A 98 -41.67 -11.53 12.12
N SER A 99 -41.85 -12.77 11.68
CA SER A 99 -40.79 -13.56 11.02
C SER A 99 -41.36 -14.52 9.99
N ASP A 100 -40.64 -14.70 8.88
CA ASP A 100 -40.93 -15.75 7.91
C ASP A 100 -40.48 -17.14 8.41
N ARG A 101 -39.54 -17.17 9.36
CA ARG A 101 -38.98 -18.38 9.97
C ARG A 101 -39.77 -18.76 11.23
N LYS A 102 -40.12 -20.05 11.35
CA LYS A 102 -40.92 -20.59 12.45
C LYS A 102 -40.07 -21.14 13.59
N GLY A 103 -40.46 -20.86 14.83
CA GLY A 103 -39.89 -21.51 16.02
C GLY A 103 -38.55 -20.94 16.52
N LEU A 104 -38.08 -19.82 15.95
CA LEU A 104 -36.85 -19.12 16.38
C LEU A 104 -37.12 -17.94 17.32
N TYR A 105 -38.39 -17.65 17.63
CA TYR A 105 -38.78 -16.51 18.46
C TYR A 105 -38.22 -16.57 19.89
N HIS A 106 -37.85 -17.75 20.42
CA HIS A 106 -37.22 -17.92 21.73
C HIS A 106 -35.83 -17.27 21.85
N ILE A 107 -35.20 -16.91 20.74
CA ILE A 107 -33.93 -16.17 20.72
C ILE A 107 -34.15 -14.72 21.21
N VAL A 108 -35.33 -14.13 20.89
CA VAL A 108 -35.63 -12.73 21.17
C VAL A 108 -35.54 -12.39 22.67
N PRO A 109 -36.15 -13.18 23.60
CA PRO A 109 -35.95 -12.98 25.03
C PRO A 109 -34.48 -12.94 25.46
N GLY A 110 -33.65 -13.85 24.95
CA GLY A 110 -32.22 -13.90 25.30
C GLY A 110 -31.47 -12.63 24.88
N ILE A 111 -31.72 -12.17 23.65
CA ILE A 111 -31.10 -10.94 23.13
C ILE A 111 -31.57 -9.71 23.93
N ILE A 112 -32.88 -9.55 24.10
CA ILE A 112 -33.45 -8.35 24.74
C ILE A 112 -33.09 -8.29 26.23
N GLU A 113 -33.06 -9.41 26.94
CA GLU A 113 -32.60 -9.47 28.33
C GLU A 113 -31.12 -9.08 28.45
N ALA A 114 -30.26 -9.59 27.55
CA ALA A 114 -28.84 -9.27 27.52
C ALA A 114 -28.60 -7.78 27.22
N VAL A 115 -29.31 -7.21 26.23
CA VAL A 115 -29.28 -5.78 25.90
C VAL A 115 -29.73 -4.93 27.08
N ALA A 116 -30.86 -5.27 27.71
CA ALA A 116 -31.40 -4.50 28.82
C ALA A 116 -30.44 -4.47 30.02
N LYS A 117 -29.79 -5.60 30.31
CA LYS A 117 -28.83 -5.74 31.40
C LYS A 117 -27.52 -4.99 31.13
N ASP A 118 -26.98 -5.11 29.91
CA ASP A 118 -25.65 -4.57 29.58
C ASP A 118 -25.67 -3.09 29.18
N PHE A 119 -26.72 -2.63 28.49
CA PHE A 119 -26.78 -1.24 28.00
C PHE A 119 -27.61 -0.30 28.87
N PHE A 120 -28.64 -0.82 29.55
CA PHE A 120 -29.62 -0.01 30.26
C PHE A 120 -29.69 -0.29 31.76
N ASP A 121 -28.77 -1.09 32.31
CA ASP A 121 -28.73 -1.53 33.72
C ASP A 121 -30.13 -1.92 34.25
N SER A 122 -30.92 -2.60 33.41
CA SER A 122 -32.32 -2.91 33.67
C SER A 122 -32.54 -4.41 33.57
N GLU A 123 -33.27 -4.97 34.54
CA GLU A 123 -33.69 -6.36 34.48
C GLU A 123 -35.02 -6.44 33.74
N VAL A 124 -35.06 -7.19 32.65
CA VAL A 124 -36.26 -7.35 31.83
C VAL A 124 -36.70 -8.80 31.91
N THR A 125 -38.01 -9.01 32.04
CA THR A 125 -38.61 -10.34 31.91
C THR A 125 -39.60 -10.31 30.77
N MET A 126 -39.46 -11.26 29.84
CA MET A 126 -40.34 -11.41 28.68
C MET A 126 -41.18 -12.68 28.78
N THR A 127 -42.49 -12.55 28.61
CA THR A 127 -43.42 -13.70 28.56
C THR A 127 -44.23 -13.67 27.28
N ILE A 128 -44.43 -14.81 26.63
CA ILE A 128 -45.23 -14.91 25.42
C ILE A 128 -46.71 -14.81 25.79
N LEU A 129 -47.45 -13.90 25.15
CA LEU A 129 -48.90 -13.73 25.33
C LEU A 129 -49.71 -14.38 24.22
N ASN A 130 -49.24 -14.27 22.98
CA ASN A 130 -49.93 -14.78 21.81
C ASN A 130 -48.93 -15.28 20.76
N GLN A 131 -49.31 -16.34 20.05
CA GLN A 131 -48.60 -16.90 18.91
C GLN A 131 -49.64 -17.20 17.82
N SER A 132 -49.52 -16.54 16.68
CA SER A 132 -50.40 -16.69 15.54
C SER A 132 -49.62 -16.79 14.23
N GLU A 133 -50.22 -17.42 13.22
CA GLU A 133 -49.73 -17.37 11.85
C GLU A 133 -50.64 -16.46 11.03
N GLU A 134 -50.06 -15.45 10.38
CA GLU A 134 -50.78 -14.50 9.55
C GLU A 134 -50.37 -14.67 8.08
N ASP A 135 -51.35 -14.70 7.16
CA ASP A 135 -51.10 -14.76 5.72
C ASP A 135 -50.71 -13.37 5.18
N GLU A 136 -49.51 -13.26 4.59
CA GLU A 136 -49.03 -12.06 3.89
C GLU A 136 -48.63 -12.34 2.43
N ARG A 137 -48.21 -11.29 1.70
CA ARG A 137 -47.87 -11.36 0.26
C ARG A 137 -46.78 -12.40 -0.07
N THR A 138 -45.85 -12.65 0.86
CA THR A 138 -44.72 -13.57 0.69
C THR A 138 -44.98 -14.96 1.28
N GLY A 139 -46.14 -15.19 1.91
CA GLY A 139 -46.48 -16.44 2.60
C GLY A 139 -46.96 -16.22 4.04
N LYS A 140 -47.06 -17.31 4.80
CA LYS A 140 -47.43 -17.29 6.22
C LYS A 140 -46.28 -16.78 7.07
N LYS A 141 -46.53 -15.70 7.81
CA LYS A 141 -45.58 -15.15 8.79
C LYS A 141 -45.98 -15.55 10.20
N GLU A 142 -44.98 -15.93 10.99
CA GLU A 142 -45.15 -16.14 12.43
C GLU A 142 -45.21 -14.77 13.12
N HIS A 143 -46.29 -14.54 13.87
CA HIS A 143 -46.48 -13.37 14.71
C HIS A 143 -46.52 -13.78 16.18
N VAL A 144 -45.58 -13.26 16.96
CA VAL A 144 -45.48 -13.53 18.40
C VAL A 144 -45.57 -12.22 19.16
N VAL A 145 -46.44 -12.18 20.18
CA VAL A 145 -46.58 -11.02 21.05
C VAL A 145 -45.98 -11.33 22.40
N PHE A 146 -44.93 -10.60 22.77
CA PHE A 146 -44.28 -10.70 24.06
C PHE A 146 -44.76 -9.57 24.98
N LEU A 147 -45.12 -9.93 26.22
CA LEU A 147 -45.22 -8.97 27.31
C LEU A 147 -43.83 -8.74 27.88
N VAL A 148 -43.35 -7.51 27.79
CA VAL A 148 -42.05 -7.10 28.32
C VAL A 148 -42.30 -6.29 29.60
N VAL A 149 -41.76 -6.77 30.71
CA VAL A 149 -41.80 -6.08 32.00
C VAL A 149 -40.39 -5.65 32.37
N GLN A 150 -40.15 -4.34 32.35
CA GLN A 150 -38.87 -3.76 32.71
C GLN A 150 -38.85 -3.38 34.20
N ARG A 151 -37.87 -3.91 34.93
CA ARG A 151 -37.55 -3.50 36.31
C ARG A 151 -36.25 -2.72 36.29
N SER A 152 -36.32 -1.44 36.61
CA SER A 152 -35.11 -0.63 36.79
C SER A 152 -34.35 -1.13 38.02
N CYS A 153 -33.11 -1.59 37.82
CA CYS A 153 -32.20 -1.79 38.93
C CYS A 153 -31.74 -0.40 39.40
N ARG A 154 -32.36 0.14 40.45
CA ARG A 154 -31.73 1.25 41.17
C ARG A 154 -30.32 0.81 41.57
N PRO A 155 -29.28 1.65 41.43
CA PRO A 155 -27.97 1.29 41.93
C PRO A 155 -28.11 1.02 43.42
N LYS A 156 -27.93 -0.24 43.83
CA LYS A 156 -27.63 -0.56 45.22
C LYS A 156 -26.36 0.23 45.52
N THR A 157 -26.47 1.26 46.37
CA THR A 157 -25.32 1.97 46.91
C THR A 157 -24.32 0.92 47.36
N LYS A 158 -23.11 0.95 46.77
CA LYS A 158 -22.04 -0.05 46.98
C LYS A 158 -21.98 -0.45 48.45
N GLY A 159 -22.39 -1.68 48.73
CA GLY A 159 -22.46 -2.20 50.09
C GLY A 159 -23.12 -3.56 50.14
N GLN A 160 -22.57 -4.53 49.40
CA GLN A 160 -22.52 -5.95 49.76
C GLN A 160 -21.88 -6.74 48.61
N ILE A 161 -20.55 -6.72 48.58
CA ILE A 161 -19.78 -7.91 48.23
C ILE A 161 -19.01 -8.24 49.50
N THR A 162 -19.37 -9.37 50.09
CA THR A 162 -18.70 -9.98 51.24
C THR A 162 -17.26 -10.32 50.87
N ALA A 163 -16.30 -9.71 51.57
CA ALA A 163 -14.95 -10.27 51.68
C ALA A 163 -14.34 -9.82 53.02
N SER A 164 -14.24 -10.77 53.93
CA SER A 164 -13.63 -10.67 55.26
C SER A 164 -12.19 -10.19 55.22
N ARG A 165 -11.85 -9.12 55.97
CA ARG A 165 -10.75 -9.11 56.95
C ARG A 165 -10.60 -7.75 57.68
N THR A 166 -10.73 -7.84 59.00
CA THR A 166 -10.18 -7.01 60.10
C THR A 166 -10.46 -5.50 60.13
N GLU A 167 -11.50 -5.16 60.92
CA GLU A 167 -12.03 -3.81 61.19
C GLU A 167 -11.12 -2.92 62.07
N VAL A 168 -10.04 -3.44 62.65
CA VAL A 168 -9.28 -2.74 63.71
C VAL A 168 -8.27 -1.72 63.17
N GLU A 169 -7.67 -1.93 61.98
CA GLU A 169 -6.68 -0.99 61.42
C GLU A 169 -7.31 0.26 60.76
N LEU A 170 -8.55 0.15 60.27
CA LEU A 170 -9.26 1.24 59.58
C LEU A 170 -9.76 2.33 60.54
N GLU A 171 -9.98 2.00 61.81
CA GLU A 171 -10.57 2.92 62.78
C GLU A 171 -9.54 3.89 63.38
N ILE A 172 -8.28 3.46 63.49
CA ILE A 172 -7.14 4.30 63.89
C ILE A 172 -6.85 5.34 62.79
N TYR A 173 -6.82 4.91 61.53
CA TYR A 173 -6.56 5.79 60.38
C TYR A 173 -7.67 6.83 60.15
N ARG A 174 -8.93 6.50 60.46
CA ARG A 174 -10.08 7.41 60.29
C ARG A 174 -10.09 8.51 61.35
N LYS A 175 -9.73 8.19 62.60
CA LYS A 175 -9.61 9.16 63.70
C LYS A 175 -8.47 10.15 63.48
N GLU A 176 -7.29 9.68 63.07
CA GLU A 176 -6.15 10.58 62.77
C GLU A 176 -6.47 11.53 61.61
N ARG A 177 -7.19 11.07 60.58
CA ARG A 177 -7.56 11.90 59.43
C ARG A 177 -8.58 12.98 59.76
N GLU A 178 -9.57 12.68 60.60
CA GLU A 178 -10.57 13.65 61.06
C GLU A 178 -9.98 14.70 62.00
N GLU A 179 -9.04 14.30 62.86
CA GLU A 179 -8.35 15.23 63.77
C GLU A 179 -7.41 16.16 63.01
N THR A 180 -6.73 15.65 61.97
CA THR A 180 -5.87 16.44 61.07
C THR A 180 -6.68 17.45 60.25
N LEU A 181 -7.86 17.05 59.77
CA LEU A 181 -8.78 17.91 59.03
C LEU A 181 -9.39 19.02 59.93
N ARG A 182 -9.64 18.71 61.20
CA ARG A 182 -10.13 19.68 62.21
C ARG A 182 -9.04 20.69 62.58
N LYS A 183 -7.78 20.25 62.73
CA LYS A 183 -6.61 21.12 62.96
C LYS A 183 -6.32 22.03 61.76
N MET A 184 -6.53 21.55 60.52
CA MET A 184 -6.43 22.38 59.31
C MET A 184 -7.55 23.43 59.21
N LYS A 185 -8.82 23.06 59.48
CA LYS A 185 -9.94 24.01 59.48
C LYS A 185 -9.80 25.12 60.52
N ALA A 186 -9.28 24.81 61.72
CA ALA A 186 -9.03 25.80 62.76
C ALA A 186 -7.91 26.79 62.38
N ARG A 187 -6.89 26.35 61.63
CA ARG A 187 -5.82 27.24 61.11
C ARG A 187 -6.30 28.17 59.99
N TYR A 188 -7.26 27.73 59.17
CA TYR A 188 -7.83 28.53 58.09
C TYR A 188 -8.82 29.60 58.57
N ALA A 189 -9.44 29.43 59.73
CA ALA A 189 -10.41 30.39 60.28
C ALA A 189 -9.78 31.69 60.83
N ASN A 190 -8.45 31.75 61.00
CA ASN A 190 -7.75 32.87 61.62
C ASN A 190 -6.94 33.74 60.63
N LEU A 191 -7.14 33.62 59.31
CA LEU A 191 -6.55 34.56 58.35
C LEU A 191 -7.51 35.73 58.06
N PRO A 192 -7.04 37.00 58.06
CA PRO A 192 -7.88 38.14 57.72
C PRO A 192 -8.29 38.13 56.25
N ALA A 193 -9.52 38.54 55.97
CA ALA A 193 -10.11 38.56 54.63
C ALA A 193 -9.51 39.67 53.75
N CYS A 194 -8.99 39.30 52.58
CA CYS A 194 -8.65 40.24 51.50
C CYS A 194 -9.73 40.20 50.40
N PRO A 195 -10.17 41.36 49.86
CA PRO A 195 -11.25 41.42 48.88
C PRO A 195 -10.75 41.23 47.44
N GLY A 196 -11.55 40.52 46.64
CA GLY A 196 -11.63 40.74 45.20
C GLY A 196 -11.04 39.66 44.29
N LYS A 197 -11.92 38.83 43.71
CA LYS A 197 -12.14 38.61 42.26
C LYS A 197 -12.93 37.31 42.07
N ARG A 198 -14.20 37.42 41.67
CA ARG A 198 -15.01 36.26 41.24
C ARG A 198 -14.49 35.75 39.90
N SER A 199 -14.41 34.43 39.76
CA SER A 199 -13.93 33.78 38.53
C SER A 199 -14.98 33.90 37.41
N PRO A 200 -14.56 34.00 36.13
CA PRO A 200 -15.47 34.10 34.97
C PRO A 200 -16.54 33.00 34.90
N TRP A 201 -16.28 31.84 35.48
CA TRP A 201 -17.17 30.67 35.52
C TRP A 201 -18.43 30.85 36.38
N GLU A 202 -18.41 31.75 37.37
CA GLU A 202 -19.58 32.03 38.21
C GLU A 202 -20.61 32.93 37.50
N ILE A 203 -20.15 33.82 36.62
CA ILE A 203 -21.02 34.66 35.79
C ILE A 203 -21.79 33.76 34.81
N VAL A 204 -21.12 32.79 34.19
CA VAL A 204 -21.74 31.82 33.27
C VAL A 204 -22.80 30.98 33.98
N ARG A 205 -22.55 30.51 35.21
CA ARG A 205 -23.55 29.78 36.00
C ARG A 205 -24.76 30.62 36.40
N SER A 206 -24.60 31.94 36.57
CA SER A 206 -25.71 32.83 36.94
C SER A 206 -26.61 33.21 35.76
N ILE A 207 -26.10 33.14 34.53
CA ILE A 207 -26.82 33.48 33.29
C ILE A 207 -27.61 32.27 32.76
N VAL A 208 -27.08 31.05 32.93
CA VAL A 208 -27.78 29.83 32.55
C VAL A 208 -28.76 29.43 33.65
N LYS A 209 -30.00 29.95 33.59
CA LYS A 209 -31.12 29.33 34.30
C LYS A 209 -31.36 27.95 33.70
N PHE A 210 -30.71 26.93 34.24
CA PHE A 210 -31.20 25.56 34.10
C PHE A 210 -32.60 25.55 34.70
N GLY A 211 -33.62 25.55 33.84
CA GLY A 211 -34.99 25.32 34.26
C GLY A 211 -35.05 24.07 35.14
N GLN A 212 -35.87 24.09 36.18
CA GLN A 212 -36.09 22.98 37.09
C GLN A 212 -36.72 21.78 36.36
N GLY A 213 -35.98 21.13 35.48
CA GLY A 213 -36.26 19.82 34.94
C GLY A 213 -35.50 18.81 35.78
N LYS A 214 -36.20 17.87 36.41
CA LYS A 214 -35.55 16.68 36.97
C LYS A 214 -34.74 16.04 35.84
N ILE A 215 -33.47 15.72 36.08
CA ILE A 215 -32.70 14.83 35.20
C ILE A 215 -33.36 13.45 35.33
N GLN A 216 -34.41 13.21 34.56
CA GLN A 216 -35.06 11.92 34.44
C GLN A 216 -34.35 11.15 33.32
N HIS A 217 -34.04 9.89 33.57
CA HIS A 217 -33.60 8.91 32.58
C HIS A 217 -34.67 8.59 31.50
N SER A 218 -35.67 9.45 31.32
CA SER A 218 -36.77 9.32 30.36
C SER A 218 -37.04 10.67 29.71
N PHE A 219 -36.70 10.81 28.43
CA PHE A 219 -37.05 11.98 27.63
C PHE A 219 -38.56 11.97 27.34
N THR A 220 -39.25 13.04 27.72
CA THR A 220 -40.64 13.28 27.30
C THR A 220 -40.69 14.49 26.38
N PRO A 221 -41.12 14.31 25.11
CA PRO A 221 -41.19 15.42 24.17
C PRO A 221 -42.24 16.44 24.61
N CYS A 222 -41.93 17.72 24.47
CA CYS A 222 -42.90 18.81 24.64
C CYS A 222 -43.43 19.20 23.25
N TYR A 223 -44.74 19.08 23.06
CA TYR A 223 -45.39 19.46 21.81
C TYR A 223 -46.01 20.86 21.92
N PRO A 224 -45.85 21.71 20.89
CA PRO A 224 -46.50 23.02 20.88
C PRO A 224 -48.02 22.88 20.73
N GLN A 225 -48.78 23.79 21.36
CA GLN A 225 -50.24 23.81 21.25
C GLN A 225 -50.74 24.23 19.86
N ARG A 226 -49.91 24.94 19.09
CA ARG A 226 -50.19 25.39 17.73
C ARG A 226 -48.97 25.19 16.85
N LEU A 227 -49.17 24.66 15.64
CA LEU A 227 -48.14 24.53 14.63
C LEU A 227 -47.95 25.88 13.90
N TRP A 228 -46.70 26.34 13.79
CA TRP A 228 -46.34 27.61 13.14
C TRP A 228 -45.74 27.36 11.75
N ILE A 229 -46.48 26.69 10.88
CA ILE A 229 -46.09 26.48 9.49
C ILE A 229 -47.33 26.59 8.59
N GLU A 230 -47.19 27.32 7.49
CA GLU A 230 -48.23 27.38 6.46
C GLU A 230 -48.23 26.09 5.62
N GLU A 231 -49.38 25.70 5.09
CA GLU A 231 -49.53 24.48 4.28
C GLU A 231 -48.59 24.50 3.06
N GLN A 232 -48.52 25.63 2.36
CA GLN A 232 -47.62 25.81 1.22
C GLN A 232 -46.14 25.74 1.63
N ALA A 233 -45.78 26.30 2.79
CA ALA A 233 -44.42 26.23 3.31
C ALA A 233 -44.02 24.80 3.66
N PHE A 234 -44.93 24.00 4.24
CA PHE A 234 -44.70 22.58 4.51
C PHE A 234 -44.48 21.78 3.23
N CYS A 235 -45.32 21.97 2.22
CA CYS A 235 -45.20 21.24 0.94
C CYS A 235 -43.94 21.60 0.14
N ASN A 236 -43.45 22.84 0.29
CA ASN A 236 -42.18 23.27 -0.29
C ASN A 236 -40.97 22.76 0.52
N ALA A 237 -41.07 22.71 1.86
CA ALA A 237 -40.02 22.19 2.72
C ALA A 237 -39.80 20.70 2.47
N PHE A 238 -40.86 19.91 2.34
CA PHE A 238 -40.79 18.47 2.05
C PHE A 238 -41.26 18.19 0.62
N PRO A 239 -40.43 18.39 -0.41
CA PRO A 239 -40.86 18.29 -1.81
C PRO A 239 -41.31 16.88 -2.23
N PHE A 240 -40.89 15.86 -1.50
CA PHE A 240 -41.23 14.45 -1.71
C PHE A 240 -41.94 13.89 -0.46
N HIS A 241 -43.23 14.18 -0.33
CA HIS A 241 -44.08 13.55 0.67
C HIS A 241 -45.46 13.21 0.11
N ILE A 242 -46.15 12.26 0.73
CA ILE A 242 -47.52 11.86 0.38
C ILE A 242 -48.30 11.64 1.67
N VAL A 243 -49.49 12.22 1.78
CA VAL A 243 -50.46 11.92 2.85
C VAL A 243 -51.67 11.26 2.23
N PHE A 244 -52.09 10.12 2.78
CA PHE A 244 -53.22 9.35 2.25
C PHE A 244 -54.08 8.74 3.37
N ASP A 245 -55.36 8.51 3.08
CA ASP A 245 -56.35 7.97 4.03
C ASP A 245 -56.37 6.43 4.09
N ARG A 246 -57.35 5.88 4.83
CA ARG A 246 -57.54 4.44 5.01
C ARG A 246 -57.83 3.68 3.71
N GLU A 247 -58.44 4.34 2.74
CA GLU A 247 -58.74 3.79 1.42
C GLU A 247 -57.62 4.06 0.41
N LEU A 248 -56.44 4.49 0.87
CA LEU A 248 -55.28 4.83 0.05
C LEU A 248 -55.50 6.02 -0.88
N ARG A 249 -56.47 6.88 -0.56
CA ARG A 249 -56.73 8.10 -1.33
C ARG A 249 -55.83 9.22 -0.86
N VAL A 250 -55.13 9.83 -1.81
CA VAL A 250 -54.15 10.87 -1.55
C VAL A 250 -54.87 12.17 -1.17
N LYS A 251 -54.51 12.75 -0.02
CA LYS A 251 -55.02 14.02 0.49
C LYS A 251 -54.06 15.19 0.28
N GLN A 252 -52.76 14.93 0.36
CA GLN A 252 -51.71 15.94 0.27
C GLN A 252 -50.45 15.35 -0.36
N THR A 253 -49.75 16.13 -1.18
CA THR A 253 -48.48 15.73 -1.79
C THR A 253 -47.48 16.89 -1.83
N GLY A 254 -46.19 16.54 -1.86
CA GLY A 254 -45.12 17.51 -2.05
C GLY A 254 -45.11 18.11 -3.46
N VAL A 255 -44.48 19.27 -3.61
CA VAL A 255 -44.50 20.01 -4.88
C VAL A 255 -43.73 19.28 -5.99
N ASN A 256 -42.58 18.68 -5.68
CA ASN A 256 -41.75 18.07 -6.74
C ASN A 256 -42.23 16.69 -7.14
N ILE A 257 -42.82 15.90 -6.23
CA ILE A 257 -43.36 14.59 -6.61
C ILE A 257 -44.47 14.70 -7.67
N GLN A 258 -45.26 15.78 -7.65
CA GLN A 258 -46.29 16.09 -8.64
C GLN A 258 -45.75 16.35 -10.05
N LYS A 259 -44.48 16.76 -10.19
CA LYS A 259 -43.82 16.95 -11.51
C LYS A 259 -43.57 15.61 -12.20
N PHE A 260 -43.28 14.57 -11.42
CA PHE A 260 -42.90 13.25 -11.92
C PHE A 260 -44.08 12.29 -12.02
N VAL A 261 -45.12 12.51 -11.21
CA VAL A 261 -46.36 11.74 -11.25
C VAL A 261 -47.52 12.74 -11.39
N PRO A 262 -47.87 13.15 -12.62
CA PRO A 262 -48.89 14.18 -12.87
C PRO A 262 -50.27 13.81 -12.30
N GLY A 263 -50.58 12.51 -12.20
CA GLY A 263 -51.81 12.03 -11.55
C GLY A 263 -51.95 12.45 -10.09
N LEU A 264 -50.86 12.77 -9.40
CA LEU A 264 -50.90 13.31 -8.03
C LEU A 264 -51.40 14.77 -7.95
N GLN A 265 -51.58 15.46 -9.09
CA GLN A 265 -52.15 16.82 -9.13
C GLN A 265 -53.68 16.81 -9.01
N THR A 266 -54.32 15.71 -9.38
CA THR A 266 -55.78 15.54 -9.23
C THR A 266 -56.11 15.10 -7.81
N LEU A 267 -57.12 15.74 -7.21
CA LEU A 267 -57.62 15.39 -5.89
C LEU A 267 -58.33 14.02 -5.93
N ASP A 268 -58.17 13.23 -4.86
CA ASP A 268 -58.85 11.94 -4.61
C ASP A 268 -58.38 10.72 -5.42
N ILE A 269 -57.15 10.75 -5.95
CA ILE A 269 -56.55 9.57 -6.59
C ILE A 269 -56.13 8.49 -5.60
N ARG A 270 -56.13 7.25 -6.08
CA ARG A 270 -55.69 6.07 -5.34
C ARG A 270 -54.20 5.82 -5.49
N LEU A 271 -53.51 5.64 -4.37
CA LEU A 271 -52.05 5.52 -4.35
C LEU A 271 -51.54 4.19 -4.95
N ASP A 272 -52.31 3.10 -4.86
CA ASP A 272 -52.00 1.77 -5.42
C ASP A 272 -51.91 1.76 -6.95
N GLU A 273 -52.60 2.67 -7.62
CA GLU A 273 -52.63 2.77 -9.08
C GLU A 273 -51.31 3.31 -9.62
N TYR A 274 -50.66 4.22 -8.89
CA TYR A 274 -49.43 4.88 -9.34
C TYR A 274 -48.17 4.26 -8.75
N PHE A 275 -48.26 3.69 -7.55
CA PHE A 275 -47.10 3.15 -6.84
C PHE A 275 -47.25 1.66 -6.53
N SER A 276 -46.10 1.01 -6.38
CA SER A 276 -45.97 -0.34 -5.86
C SER A 276 -44.92 -0.35 -4.74
N ILE A 277 -45.17 -1.09 -3.65
CA ILE A 277 -44.16 -1.29 -2.61
C ILE A 277 -43.17 -2.35 -3.12
N VAL A 278 -41.91 -1.95 -3.19
CA VAL A 278 -40.77 -2.83 -3.47
C VAL A 278 -40.23 -3.44 -2.18
N HIS A 279 -40.17 -2.65 -1.11
CA HIS A 279 -39.67 -3.08 0.19
C HIS A 279 -40.40 -2.33 1.32
N PRO A 280 -40.77 -2.99 2.43
CA PRO A 280 -40.85 -4.45 2.60
C PRO A 280 -41.88 -5.08 1.64
N GLN A 281 -41.80 -6.38 1.35
CA GLN A 281 -42.70 -7.03 0.40
C GLN A 281 -44.10 -7.29 0.99
N VAL A 282 -44.87 -6.22 1.19
CA VAL A 282 -46.20 -6.26 1.80
C VAL A 282 -47.30 -5.91 0.81
N THR A 283 -48.53 -6.28 1.14
CA THR A 283 -49.73 -5.83 0.42
C THR A 283 -49.95 -4.33 0.64
N PHE A 284 -50.44 -3.64 -0.40
CA PHE A 284 -50.71 -2.21 -0.34
C PHE A 284 -52.04 -1.94 0.38
N ASN A 285 -52.06 -2.10 1.70
CA ASN A 285 -53.19 -1.76 2.56
C ASN A 285 -52.66 -1.18 3.89
N ILE A 286 -53.47 -0.39 4.60
CA ILE A 286 -53.02 0.28 5.83
C ILE A 286 -52.66 -0.70 6.93
N GLU A 287 -53.41 -1.80 7.07
CA GLU A 287 -53.21 -2.78 8.14
C GLU A 287 -51.85 -3.48 8.02
N SER A 288 -51.49 -3.93 6.82
CA SER A 288 -50.17 -4.50 6.53
C SER A 288 -49.06 -3.47 6.65
N ILE A 289 -49.27 -2.23 6.18
CA ILE A 289 -48.26 -1.17 6.36
C ILE A 289 -48.00 -0.89 7.84
N LYS A 290 -49.04 -0.84 8.68
CA LYS A 290 -48.92 -0.64 10.13
C LYS A 290 -48.10 -1.72 10.83
N LYS A 291 -48.11 -2.96 10.33
CA LYS A 291 -47.29 -4.05 10.90
C LYS A 291 -45.79 -3.78 10.75
N PHE A 292 -45.39 -3.16 9.64
CA PHE A 292 -43.99 -2.86 9.30
C PHE A 292 -43.65 -1.37 9.40
N ILE A 293 -44.33 -0.62 10.25
CA ILE A 293 -44.22 0.85 10.31
C ILE A 293 -42.79 1.35 10.63
N ASN A 294 -42.02 0.54 11.37
CA ASN A 294 -40.63 0.82 11.73
C ASN A 294 -39.64 0.50 10.60
N SER A 295 -40.07 -0.28 9.60
CA SER A 295 -39.26 -0.60 8.43
C SER A 295 -39.26 0.57 7.43
N GLN A 296 -38.20 0.66 6.64
CA GLN A 296 -38.10 1.71 5.63
C GLN A 296 -38.81 1.30 4.34
N PHE A 297 -39.77 2.10 3.89
CA PHE A 297 -40.55 1.80 2.70
C PHE A 297 -39.89 2.33 1.43
N VAL A 298 -39.83 1.48 0.40
CA VAL A 298 -39.41 1.86 -0.94
C VAL A 298 -40.59 1.73 -1.90
N LEU A 299 -41.12 2.87 -2.32
CA LEU A 299 -42.16 2.94 -3.35
C LEU A 299 -41.53 3.10 -4.73
N LYS A 300 -42.08 2.40 -5.72
CA LYS A 300 -41.67 2.51 -7.12
C LYS A 300 -42.87 2.87 -7.97
N THR A 301 -42.71 3.86 -8.84
CA THR A 301 -43.76 4.25 -9.80
C THR A 301 -44.06 3.10 -10.77
N ARG A 302 -45.32 2.92 -11.14
CA ARG A 302 -45.75 1.97 -12.17
C ARG A 302 -45.52 2.55 -13.58
N ARG A 303 -45.15 1.70 -14.54
CA ARG A 303 -44.86 2.11 -15.94
C ARG A 303 -46.10 2.59 -16.69
N GLU A 304 -47.24 1.95 -16.41
CA GLU A 304 -48.49 2.10 -17.18
C GLU A 304 -49.15 3.49 -17.04
N MET A 305 -48.80 4.25 -16.00
CA MET A 305 -49.37 5.57 -15.71
C MET A 305 -48.36 6.72 -15.93
N ALA A 306 -47.18 6.43 -16.48
CA ALA A 306 -46.21 7.46 -16.84
C ALA A 306 -46.57 8.04 -18.23
N PRO A 307 -46.56 9.37 -18.44
CA PRO A 307 -46.87 9.96 -19.74
C PRO A 307 -45.97 9.38 -20.85
N GLU A 308 -46.50 9.15 -22.05
CA GLU A 308 -45.81 8.51 -23.21
C GLU A 308 -44.31 8.88 -23.40
N PRO A 309 -43.86 10.16 -23.32
CA PRO A 309 -42.41 10.50 -23.43
C PRO A 309 -41.54 10.07 -22.23
N SER A 310 -42.14 9.62 -21.13
CA SER A 310 -41.50 9.18 -19.89
C SER A 310 -41.54 7.67 -19.66
N GLN A 311 -42.22 6.89 -20.52
CA GLN A 311 -42.18 5.43 -20.49
C GLN A 311 -40.76 4.89 -20.79
N GLN A 312 -39.94 5.67 -21.52
CA GLN A 312 -38.53 5.39 -21.79
C GLN A 312 -37.60 5.76 -20.62
N LYS A 313 -38.03 6.64 -19.70
CA LYS A 313 -37.22 7.09 -18.55
C LYS A 313 -37.25 6.07 -17.42
N SER A 314 -36.15 5.97 -16.67
CA SER A 314 -36.06 5.02 -15.56
C SER A 314 -37.05 5.37 -14.43
N LEU A 315 -37.72 4.35 -13.90
CA LEU A 315 -38.79 4.53 -12.92
C LEU A 315 -38.27 5.14 -11.62
N LEU A 316 -38.99 6.17 -11.14
CA LEU A 316 -38.68 6.82 -9.88
C LEU A 316 -38.91 5.86 -8.72
N LYS A 317 -37.85 5.64 -7.94
CA LYS A 317 -37.90 4.93 -6.67
C LYS A 317 -37.78 5.95 -5.54
N LEU A 318 -38.76 5.97 -4.66
CA LEU A 318 -38.80 6.80 -3.46
C LEU A 318 -38.50 5.91 -2.27
N ARG A 319 -37.62 6.36 -1.38
CA ARG A 319 -37.23 5.67 -0.15
C ARG A 319 -37.58 6.58 1.02
N GLY A 320 -38.28 6.07 2.01
CA GLY A 320 -38.83 6.90 3.07
C GLY A 320 -39.43 6.11 4.23
N GLN A 321 -39.97 6.81 5.21
CA GLN A 321 -40.66 6.22 6.35
C GLN A 321 -42.15 6.57 6.30
N MET A 322 -42.98 5.65 6.78
CA MET A 322 -44.42 5.85 6.93
C MET A 322 -44.74 6.13 8.40
N LEU A 323 -45.61 7.11 8.65
CA LEU A 323 -46.07 7.49 9.98
C LEU A 323 -47.60 7.51 10.00
N TRP A 324 -48.19 6.81 10.96
CA TRP A 324 -49.63 6.78 11.14
C TRP A 324 -50.10 7.86 12.11
N MET A 325 -51.08 8.66 11.69
CA MET A 325 -51.70 9.70 12.51
C MET A 325 -53.09 9.25 12.95
N GLU A 326 -53.22 8.75 14.18
CA GLU A 326 -54.50 8.23 14.70
C GLU A 326 -55.61 9.29 14.71
N SER A 327 -55.31 10.55 15.04
CA SER A 327 -56.30 11.63 15.13
C SER A 327 -56.94 11.99 13.79
N LEU A 328 -56.21 11.82 12.69
CA LEU A 328 -56.66 12.17 11.34
C LEU A 328 -57.02 10.93 10.51
N GLY A 329 -56.71 9.73 10.98
CA GLY A 329 -56.88 8.49 10.21
C GLY A 329 -56.09 8.46 8.91
N CYS A 330 -54.96 9.16 8.85
CA CYS A 330 -54.12 9.31 7.67
C CYS A 330 -52.71 8.79 7.90
N MET A 331 -52.07 8.32 6.84
CA MET A 331 -50.67 7.92 6.79
C MET A 331 -49.86 9.01 6.09
N VAL A 332 -48.74 9.43 6.67
CA VAL A 332 -47.75 10.30 6.04
C VAL A 332 -46.57 9.46 5.59
N TYR A 333 -46.20 9.56 4.31
CA TYR A 333 -44.97 9.01 3.77
C TYR A 333 -44.00 10.15 3.48
N LEU A 334 -42.95 10.25 4.31
CA LEU A 334 -41.85 11.19 4.12
C LEU A 334 -40.73 10.46 3.40
N CYS A 335 -40.34 10.92 2.21
CA CYS A 335 -39.44 10.17 1.35
C CYS A 335 -38.47 11.04 0.56
N SER A 336 -37.44 10.39 0.03
CA SER A 336 -36.43 10.99 -0.83
C SER A 336 -36.20 10.08 -2.04
N PRO A 337 -35.86 10.64 -3.22
CA PRO A 337 -35.56 9.83 -4.39
C PRO A 337 -34.31 8.97 -4.16
N LYS A 338 -34.41 7.66 -4.39
CA LYS A 338 -33.30 6.73 -4.24
C LYS A 338 -32.33 6.88 -5.42
N LEU A 339 -31.27 7.66 -5.21
CA LEU A 339 -30.24 8.03 -6.18
C LEU A 339 -28.84 7.90 -5.57
N ARG A 340 -27.84 7.54 -6.38
CA ARG A 340 -26.45 7.37 -5.91
C ARG A 340 -25.42 8.27 -6.61
N SER A 341 -25.73 8.75 -7.81
CA SER A 341 -24.81 9.53 -8.64
C SER A 341 -25.54 10.68 -9.33
N LEU A 342 -24.77 11.67 -9.81
CA LEU A 342 -25.29 12.75 -10.65
C LEU A 342 -25.78 12.23 -12.00
N GLN A 343 -25.19 11.14 -12.50
CA GLN A 343 -25.64 10.50 -13.73
C GLN A 343 -27.05 9.90 -13.57
N GLU A 344 -27.32 9.17 -12.47
CA GLU A 344 -28.67 8.64 -12.19
C GLU A 344 -29.71 9.76 -12.02
N LEU A 345 -29.29 10.91 -11.47
CA LEU A 345 -30.12 12.09 -11.31
C LEU A 345 -30.53 12.66 -12.69
N GLU A 346 -29.57 12.80 -13.61
CA GLU A 346 -29.79 13.26 -14.99
C GLU A 346 -30.65 12.27 -15.81
N GLU A 347 -30.37 10.97 -15.72
CA GLU A 347 -31.14 9.91 -16.41
C GLU A 347 -32.62 9.90 -15.99
N ARG A 348 -32.91 10.29 -14.75
CA ARG A 348 -34.28 10.42 -14.24
C ARG A 348 -34.91 11.78 -14.50
N GLY A 349 -34.17 12.73 -15.08
CA GLY A 349 -34.62 14.09 -15.31
C GLY A 349 -34.91 14.85 -14.02
N LEU A 350 -34.24 14.49 -12.93
CA LEU A 350 -34.27 15.23 -11.68
C LEU A 350 -33.15 16.28 -11.70
N HIS A 351 -33.37 17.41 -11.05
CA HIS A 351 -32.30 18.36 -10.78
C HIS A 351 -31.92 18.35 -9.32
N ILE A 352 -30.69 18.75 -9.01
CA ILE A 352 -30.25 18.87 -7.62
C ILE A 352 -31.11 19.88 -6.84
N ALA A 353 -31.69 20.86 -7.55
CA ALA A 353 -32.62 21.85 -7.00
C ALA A 353 -33.98 21.25 -6.59
N ASP A 354 -34.37 20.09 -7.13
CA ASP A 354 -35.60 19.41 -6.73
C ASP A 354 -35.45 18.68 -5.38
N ILE A 355 -34.21 18.45 -4.91
CA ILE A 355 -33.91 17.84 -3.62
C ILE A 355 -33.69 18.96 -2.59
N ALA A 356 -34.41 18.88 -1.47
CA ALA A 356 -34.32 19.88 -0.40
C ALA A 356 -32.91 19.94 0.20
N GLN A 357 -32.50 21.12 0.67
CA GLN A 357 -31.14 21.32 1.20
C GLN A 357 -30.85 20.52 2.48
N HIS A 358 -31.88 20.23 3.28
CA HIS A 358 -31.75 19.42 4.50
C HIS A 358 -31.86 17.91 4.23
N ASP A 359 -32.15 17.51 3.00
CA ASP A 359 -32.21 16.11 2.62
C ASP A 359 -30.79 15.57 2.43
N THR A 360 -30.42 14.57 3.22
CA THR A 360 -29.10 13.94 3.20
C THR A 360 -28.76 13.26 1.88
N THR A 361 -29.76 12.95 1.05
CA THR A 361 -29.57 12.42 -0.31
C THR A 361 -28.79 13.40 -1.18
N ARG A 362 -29.00 14.71 -0.99
CA ARG A 362 -28.27 15.75 -1.74
C ARG A 362 -26.78 15.68 -1.43
N ASP A 363 -26.42 15.66 -0.16
CA ASP A 363 -25.02 15.59 0.29
C ASP A 363 -24.38 14.26 -0.12
N LEU A 364 -25.13 13.15 -0.04
CA LEU A 364 -24.66 11.84 -0.46
C LEU A 364 -24.27 11.79 -1.94
N ILE A 365 -25.08 12.36 -2.84
CA ILE A 365 -24.79 12.42 -4.27
C ILE A 365 -23.50 13.22 -4.54
N LEU A 366 -23.36 14.37 -3.87
CA LEU A 366 -22.19 15.24 -4.04
C LEU A 366 -20.92 14.61 -3.46
N LEU A 367 -21.00 13.99 -2.28
CA LEU A 367 -19.89 13.28 -1.65
C LEU A 367 -19.44 12.08 -2.49
N ASN A 368 -20.39 11.32 -3.06
CA ASN A 368 -20.03 10.23 -3.97
C ASN A 368 -19.31 10.75 -5.21
N GLN A 369 -19.74 11.88 -5.78
CA GLN A 369 -19.06 12.49 -6.92
C GLN A 369 -17.64 12.95 -6.57
N GLN A 370 -17.47 13.61 -5.41
CA GLN A 370 -16.15 14.01 -4.93
C GLN A 370 -15.24 12.79 -4.74
N ARG A 371 -15.75 11.74 -4.09
CA ARG A 371 -15.02 10.49 -3.87
C ARG A 371 -14.57 9.86 -5.19
N LEU A 372 -15.43 9.82 -6.20
CA LEU A 372 -15.07 9.27 -7.52
C LEU A 372 -13.97 10.10 -8.18
N ALA A 373 -14.02 11.44 -8.07
CA ALA A 373 -12.98 12.32 -8.60
C ALA A 373 -11.63 12.14 -7.88
N GLU A 374 -11.63 11.98 -6.55
CA GLU A 374 -10.42 11.71 -5.77
C GLU A 374 -9.77 10.38 -6.15
N ILE A 375 -10.57 9.33 -6.34
CA ILE A 375 -10.08 8.01 -6.78
C ILE A 375 -9.42 8.12 -8.17
N GLU A 376 -10.04 8.80 -9.12
CA GLU A 376 -9.47 8.98 -10.47
C GLU A 376 -8.15 9.77 -10.42
N LEU A 377 -8.10 10.86 -9.65
CA LEU A 377 -6.86 11.63 -9.46
C LEU A 377 -5.75 10.79 -8.82
N SER A 378 -6.08 9.98 -7.82
CA SER A 378 -5.13 9.07 -7.18
C SER A 378 -4.56 8.06 -8.17
N ASN A 379 -5.41 7.46 -9.01
CA ASN A 379 -4.97 6.51 -10.04
C ASN A 379 -4.03 7.16 -11.06
N GLN A 380 -4.30 8.39 -11.48
CA GLN A 380 -3.44 9.13 -12.40
C GLN A 380 -2.08 9.46 -11.76
N LEU A 381 -2.08 9.85 -10.48
CA LEU A 381 -0.87 10.12 -9.73
C LEU A 381 0.00 8.86 -9.60
N GLU A 382 -0.61 7.71 -9.35
CA GLU A 382 0.09 6.42 -9.24
C GLU A 382 0.75 6.01 -10.56
N ARG A 383 0.03 6.14 -11.68
CA ARG A 383 0.59 5.89 -13.03
C ARG A 383 1.79 6.79 -13.32
N LYS A 384 1.69 8.10 -13.06
CA LYS A 384 2.78 9.06 -13.29
C LYS A 384 3.98 8.80 -12.38
N LYS A 385 3.75 8.39 -11.14
CA LYS A 385 4.82 8.02 -10.20
C LYS A 385 5.60 6.81 -10.69
N GLU A 386 4.92 5.79 -11.22
CA GLU A 386 5.59 4.60 -11.75
C GLU A 386 6.38 4.91 -13.03
N GLU A 387 5.82 5.72 -13.95
CA GLU A 387 6.54 6.21 -15.13
C GLU A 387 7.86 6.92 -14.74
N LEU A 388 7.80 7.81 -13.73
CA LEU A 388 8.99 8.51 -13.21
C LEU A 388 10.00 7.53 -12.58
N ARG A 389 9.54 6.50 -11.88
CA ARG A 389 10.41 5.49 -11.26
C ARG A 389 11.19 4.71 -12.32
N ILE A 390 10.52 4.30 -13.39
CA ILE A 390 11.13 3.60 -14.53
C ILE A 390 12.16 4.51 -15.21
N LEU A 391 11.79 5.76 -15.51
CA LEU A 391 12.68 6.72 -16.15
C LEU A 391 13.93 7.00 -15.30
N SER A 392 13.77 7.18 -13.99
CA SER A 392 14.90 7.37 -13.08
C SER A 392 15.86 6.16 -13.08
N ARG A 393 15.32 4.94 -13.14
CA ARG A 393 16.15 3.72 -13.22
C ARG A 393 16.91 3.64 -14.53
N HIS A 394 16.28 3.98 -15.64
CA HIS A 394 16.92 4.02 -16.96
C HIS A 394 18.04 5.06 -16.99
N LEU A 395 17.78 6.26 -16.47
CA LEU A 395 18.77 7.33 -16.37
C LEU A 395 19.98 6.90 -15.54
N GLU A 396 19.79 6.21 -14.42
CA GLU A 396 20.90 5.72 -13.59
C GLU A 396 21.74 4.65 -14.30
N ILE A 397 21.09 3.73 -15.04
CA ILE A 397 21.79 2.73 -15.86
C ILE A 397 22.60 3.41 -16.97
N GLU A 398 22.02 4.38 -17.67
CA GLU A 398 22.68 5.12 -18.73
C GLU A 398 23.86 5.94 -18.19
N LYS A 399 23.66 6.65 -17.08
CA LYS A 399 24.72 7.38 -16.38
C LYS A 399 25.88 6.46 -16.00
N LYS A 400 25.61 5.28 -15.45
CA LYS A 400 26.65 4.31 -15.09
C LYS A 400 27.42 3.80 -16.32
N LYS A 401 26.74 3.56 -17.44
CA LYS A 401 27.38 3.20 -18.72
C LYS A 401 28.32 4.31 -19.19
N THR A 402 27.85 5.56 -19.18
CA THR A 402 28.64 6.74 -19.57
C THR A 402 29.86 6.93 -18.66
N GLU A 403 29.71 6.78 -17.34
CA GLU A 403 30.84 6.82 -16.40
C GLU A 403 31.87 5.72 -16.65
N THR A 404 31.41 4.50 -16.92
CA THR A 404 32.29 3.35 -17.21
C THR A 404 33.11 3.60 -18.49
N LEU A 405 32.49 4.14 -19.54
CA LEU A 405 33.18 4.50 -20.78
C LEU A 405 34.20 5.62 -20.56
N LEU A 406 33.86 6.63 -19.75
CA LEU A 406 34.76 7.74 -19.46
C LEU A 406 36.03 7.29 -18.71
N TYR A 407 35.88 6.42 -17.70
CA TYR A 407 37.02 5.86 -16.97
C TYR A 407 37.86 4.86 -17.77
N ALA A 408 37.31 4.29 -18.85
CA ALA A 408 38.07 3.43 -19.76
C ALA A 408 38.99 4.25 -20.69
N MET A 409 38.61 5.48 -21.02
CA MET A 409 39.37 6.36 -21.92
C MET A 409 40.38 7.26 -21.17
N LEU A 410 40.01 7.73 -19.98
CA LEU A 410 40.79 8.69 -19.22
C LEU A 410 41.13 8.17 -17.82
N PRO A 411 42.27 8.58 -17.24
CA PRO A 411 42.56 8.24 -15.86
C PRO A 411 41.47 8.75 -14.91
N ARG A 412 41.13 7.96 -13.87
CA ARG A 412 40.02 8.26 -12.94
C ARG A 412 40.06 9.67 -12.36
N HIS A 413 41.24 10.14 -11.97
CA HIS A 413 41.41 11.49 -11.41
C HIS A 413 41.02 12.60 -12.41
N VAL A 414 41.44 12.45 -13.67
CA VAL A 414 41.16 13.37 -14.77
C VAL A 414 39.68 13.31 -15.17
N ALA A 415 39.13 12.09 -15.28
CA ALA A 415 37.71 11.86 -15.59
C ALA A 415 36.77 12.49 -14.55
N ASN A 416 37.11 12.40 -13.26
CA ASN A 416 36.32 13.01 -12.18
C ASN A 416 36.33 14.55 -12.26
N GLN A 417 37.50 15.16 -12.51
CA GLN A 417 37.58 16.61 -12.68
C GLN A 417 36.75 17.10 -13.86
N LEU A 418 36.78 16.40 -15.00
CA LEU A 418 35.96 16.71 -16.17
C LEU A 418 34.47 16.53 -15.88
N LYS A 419 34.08 15.50 -15.12
CA LYS A 419 32.67 15.27 -14.70
C LYS A 419 32.16 16.40 -13.81
N GLU A 420 33.02 16.99 -13.00
CA GLU A 420 32.73 18.16 -12.16
C GLU A 420 32.74 19.48 -12.94
N GLY A 421 33.01 19.46 -14.25
CA GLY A 421 33.11 20.65 -15.10
C GLY A 421 34.37 21.48 -14.86
N LYS A 422 35.37 20.92 -14.15
CA LYS A 422 36.65 21.58 -13.91
C LYS A 422 37.59 21.37 -15.10
N ARG A 423 38.42 22.37 -15.39
CA ARG A 423 39.49 22.25 -16.38
C ARG A 423 40.65 21.47 -15.77
N VAL A 424 41.17 20.51 -16.52
CA VAL A 424 42.34 19.72 -16.12
C VAL A 424 43.59 20.46 -16.59
N GLU A 425 44.36 20.97 -15.63
CA GLU A 425 45.63 21.64 -15.93
C GLU A 425 46.73 20.63 -16.28
N ALA A 426 47.72 21.05 -17.07
CA ALA A 426 48.88 20.23 -17.36
C ALA A 426 49.77 20.11 -16.10
N GLY A 427 50.12 18.88 -15.73
CA GLY A 427 51.00 18.58 -14.60
C GLY A 427 52.41 18.23 -15.06
N GLU A 428 53.42 18.77 -14.37
CA GLU A 428 54.81 18.38 -14.54
C GLU A 428 55.17 17.23 -13.59
N PHE A 429 55.73 16.16 -14.14
CA PHE A 429 56.13 14.96 -13.41
C PHE A 429 57.64 14.82 -13.50
N ASN A 430 58.32 14.98 -12.36
CA ASN A 430 59.79 15.02 -12.29
C ASN A 430 60.45 13.68 -12.66
N VAL A 431 59.81 12.56 -12.34
CA VAL A 431 60.33 11.23 -12.62
C VAL A 431 59.19 10.31 -13.05
N CYS A 432 59.29 9.80 -14.28
CA CYS A 432 58.43 8.73 -14.78
C CYS A 432 59.24 7.79 -15.67
N THR A 433 58.75 6.56 -15.85
CA THR A 433 59.35 5.61 -16.79
C THR A 433 58.39 5.39 -17.96
N ILE A 434 58.86 5.65 -19.18
CA ILE A 434 58.11 5.44 -20.41
C ILE A 434 58.62 4.18 -21.09
N LEU A 435 57.68 3.37 -21.58
CA LEU A 435 57.91 2.24 -22.44
C LEU A 435 57.29 2.49 -23.81
N PHE A 436 58.08 2.24 -24.86
CA PHE A 436 57.60 2.08 -26.22
C PHE A 436 57.84 0.64 -26.66
N SER A 437 56.85 0.03 -27.29
CA SER A 437 57.06 -1.20 -28.04
C SER A 437 56.59 -1.08 -29.47
N ASP A 438 57.25 -1.81 -30.36
CA ASP A 438 56.91 -1.89 -31.77
C ASP A 438 56.96 -3.33 -32.28
N VAL A 439 56.17 -3.65 -33.30
CA VAL A 439 56.13 -4.99 -33.89
C VAL A 439 57.22 -5.12 -34.95
N VAL A 440 58.06 -6.14 -34.83
CA VAL A 440 59.13 -6.38 -35.81
C VAL A 440 58.51 -6.75 -37.15
N THR A 441 58.96 -6.10 -38.22
CA THR A 441 58.51 -6.33 -39.61
C THR A 441 57.03 -6.04 -39.87
N PHE A 442 56.37 -5.22 -39.04
CA PHE A 442 54.95 -4.88 -39.20
C PHE A 442 54.60 -4.33 -40.58
N THR A 443 55.43 -3.44 -41.14
CA THR A 443 55.21 -2.91 -42.50
C THR A 443 55.14 -4.00 -43.56
N ASN A 444 55.96 -5.05 -43.43
CA ASN A 444 55.92 -6.20 -44.35
C ASN A 444 54.65 -7.03 -44.14
N ILE A 445 54.20 -7.17 -42.88
CA ILE A 445 52.94 -7.84 -42.55
C ILE A 445 51.76 -7.09 -43.18
N CYS A 446 51.75 -5.76 -43.06
CA CYS A 446 50.73 -4.91 -43.67
C CYS A 446 50.71 -4.95 -45.20
N ALA A 447 51.86 -5.12 -45.84
CA ALA A 447 51.96 -5.22 -47.29
C ALA A 447 51.49 -6.57 -47.85
N ALA A 448 51.54 -7.64 -47.05
CA ALA A 448 51.30 -9.01 -47.51
C ALA A 448 50.04 -9.69 -46.96
N CYS A 449 49.40 -9.13 -45.92
CA CYS A 449 48.15 -9.66 -45.35
C CYS A 449 46.92 -8.82 -45.70
N GLU A 450 45.74 -9.44 -45.61
CA GLU A 450 44.48 -8.69 -45.69
C GLU A 450 44.28 -7.81 -44.44
N PRO A 451 43.70 -6.60 -44.58
CA PRO A 451 43.45 -5.69 -43.47
C PRO A 451 42.76 -6.33 -42.26
N ILE A 452 41.80 -7.23 -42.48
CA ILE A 452 41.07 -7.90 -41.40
C ILE A 452 41.97 -8.81 -40.55
N GLN A 453 42.94 -9.48 -41.16
CA GLN A 453 43.88 -10.36 -40.46
C GLN A 453 44.83 -9.54 -39.57
N ILE A 454 45.25 -8.37 -40.06
CA ILE A 454 46.10 -7.43 -39.31
C ILE A 454 45.33 -6.88 -38.11
N VAL A 455 44.07 -6.47 -38.29
CA VAL A 455 43.22 -5.98 -37.20
C VAL A 455 43.00 -7.06 -36.14
N ASN A 456 42.72 -8.30 -36.54
CA ASN A 456 42.55 -9.40 -35.60
C ASN A 456 43.83 -9.71 -34.82
N MET A 457 44.99 -9.69 -35.49
CA MET A 457 46.30 -9.86 -34.86
C MET A 457 46.58 -8.76 -33.84
N LEU A 458 46.41 -7.49 -34.21
CA LEU A 458 46.62 -6.34 -33.32
C LEU A 458 45.64 -6.38 -32.14
N ASN A 459 44.36 -6.67 -32.37
CA ASN A 459 43.37 -6.80 -31.30
C ASN A 459 43.73 -7.93 -30.33
N ALA A 460 44.19 -9.08 -30.83
CA ALA A 460 44.61 -10.20 -29.99
C ALA A 460 45.88 -9.88 -29.17
N MET A 461 46.79 -9.07 -29.70
CA MET A 461 47.98 -8.61 -29.01
C MET A 461 47.65 -7.52 -27.97
N TYR A 462 46.96 -6.45 -28.38
CA TYR A 462 46.60 -5.34 -27.49
C TYR A 462 45.64 -5.76 -26.38
N SER A 463 44.70 -6.68 -26.62
CA SER A 463 43.85 -7.22 -25.56
C SER A 463 44.67 -7.95 -24.48
N ARG A 464 45.79 -8.58 -24.85
CA ARG A 464 46.70 -9.19 -23.86
C ARG A 464 47.48 -8.12 -23.10
N PHE A 465 48.01 -7.11 -23.79
CA PHE A 465 48.73 -6.01 -23.15
C PHE A 465 47.84 -5.19 -22.22
N ASP A 466 46.60 -4.88 -22.62
CA ASP A 466 45.61 -4.14 -21.83
C ASP A 466 45.19 -4.91 -20.55
N ARG A 467 45.33 -6.24 -20.51
CA ARG A 467 45.18 -7.00 -19.26
C ARG A 467 46.38 -6.79 -18.34
N LEU A 468 47.59 -6.79 -18.88
CA LEU A 468 48.82 -6.56 -18.13
C LEU A 468 48.91 -5.14 -17.54
N THR A 469 48.29 -4.14 -18.17
CA THR A 469 48.31 -2.76 -17.64
C THR A 469 47.62 -2.66 -16.28
N ASN A 470 46.53 -3.41 -16.09
CA ASN A 470 45.81 -3.48 -14.82
C ASN A 470 46.59 -4.26 -13.75
N ILE A 471 47.31 -5.31 -14.14
CA ILE A 471 48.12 -6.13 -13.21
C ILE A 471 49.30 -5.35 -12.66
N HIS A 472 50.02 -4.62 -13.52
CA HIS A 472 51.22 -3.88 -13.14
C HIS A 472 50.96 -2.42 -12.75
N ASP A 473 49.70 -1.99 -12.73
CA ASP A 473 49.26 -0.63 -12.39
C ASP A 473 50.05 0.45 -13.17
N VAL A 474 50.01 0.34 -14.49
CA VAL A 474 50.66 1.24 -15.46
C VAL A 474 49.61 1.83 -16.41
N TYR A 475 49.84 3.07 -16.86
CA TYR A 475 48.86 3.78 -17.68
C TYR A 475 49.20 3.66 -19.18
N LYS A 476 48.22 3.22 -19.98
CA LYS A 476 48.31 3.15 -21.44
C LYS A 476 48.08 4.53 -22.05
N VAL A 477 48.96 4.93 -22.96
CA VAL A 477 48.89 6.21 -23.66
C VAL A 477 48.46 5.94 -25.10
N GLU A 478 47.48 6.71 -25.59
CA GLU A 478 47.05 6.63 -26.98
C GLU A 478 48.20 7.04 -27.92
N THR A 479 48.56 6.14 -28.84
CA THR A 479 49.61 6.35 -29.84
C THR A 479 49.12 6.00 -31.24
N ILE A 480 49.88 6.43 -32.25
CA ILE A 480 49.54 6.24 -33.67
C ILE A 480 50.32 5.03 -34.21
N GLY A 481 49.64 4.12 -34.91
CA GLY A 481 50.27 2.98 -35.58
C GLY A 481 50.26 1.71 -34.75
N ASP A 482 51.26 0.85 -34.96
CA ASP A 482 51.50 -0.41 -34.25
C ASP A 482 52.27 -0.24 -32.94
N ALA A 483 52.80 0.96 -32.69
CA ALA A 483 53.45 1.30 -31.45
C ALA A 483 52.48 1.19 -30.26
N TYR A 484 52.95 0.62 -29.16
CA TYR A 484 52.23 0.57 -27.89
C TYR A 484 53.03 1.30 -26.83
N MET A 485 52.43 2.35 -26.26
CA MET A 485 53.09 3.24 -25.30
C MET A 485 52.44 3.12 -23.93
N VAL A 486 53.29 2.97 -22.92
CA VAL A 486 52.88 2.88 -21.51
C VAL A 486 53.77 3.76 -20.66
N VAL A 487 53.20 4.35 -19.62
CA VAL A 487 53.92 5.16 -18.65
C VAL A 487 53.66 4.66 -17.22
N GLY A 488 54.73 4.55 -16.45
CA GLY A 488 54.70 4.34 -15.01
C GLY A 488 55.00 5.65 -14.27
N GLY A 489 54.27 5.91 -13.18
CA GLY A 489 54.41 7.13 -12.38
C GLY A 489 53.56 8.32 -12.85
N VAL A 490 52.68 8.11 -13.83
CA VAL A 490 51.71 9.10 -14.34
C VAL A 490 50.36 8.40 -14.50
N PRO A 491 49.23 9.01 -14.11
CA PRO A 491 49.06 10.36 -13.55
C PRO A 491 49.34 10.47 -12.05
N VAL A 492 49.54 9.35 -11.35
CA VAL A 492 49.88 9.34 -9.92
C VAL A 492 51.38 8.98 -9.79
N PRO A 493 52.22 9.87 -9.22
CA PRO A 493 53.63 9.58 -8.99
C PRO A 493 53.81 8.37 -8.06
N THR A 494 54.71 7.45 -8.42
CA THR A 494 55.00 6.24 -7.63
C THR A 494 56.48 5.91 -7.67
N ASP A 495 57.14 5.68 -6.54
CA ASP A 495 58.59 5.40 -6.49
C ASP A 495 58.99 4.05 -7.12
N THR A 496 58.01 3.16 -7.32
CA THR A 496 58.17 1.87 -7.99
C THR A 496 57.89 1.92 -9.50
N HIS A 497 57.75 3.13 -10.07
CA HIS A 497 57.42 3.33 -11.49
C HIS A 497 58.30 2.51 -12.45
N ALA A 498 59.61 2.46 -12.23
CA ALA A 498 60.55 1.77 -13.12
C ALA A 498 60.42 0.25 -13.03
N GLU A 499 60.17 -0.28 -11.83
CA GLU A 499 60.01 -1.71 -11.57
C GLU A 499 58.72 -2.24 -12.19
N ARG A 500 57.61 -1.52 -12.01
CA ARG A 500 56.32 -1.85 -12.61
C ARG A 500 56.39 -1.90 -14.13
N VAL A 501 57.04 -0.90 -14.75
CA VAL A 501 57.21 -0.84 -16.20
C VAL A 501 58.19 -1.92 -16.72
N ALA A 502 59.23 -2.26 -15.95
CA ALA A 502 60.15 -3.35 -16.31
C ALA A 502 59.46 -4.72 -16.25
N ASN A 503 58.65 -4.98 -15.21
CA ASN A 503 57.83 -6.20 -15.11
C ASN A 503 56.78 -6.26 -16.22
N PHE A 504 56.13 -5.14 -16.52
CA PHE A 504 55.22 -5.02 -17.65
C PHE A 504 55.93 -5.33 -18.98
N ALA A 505 57.14 -4.82 -19.21
CA ALA A 505 57.94 -5.11 -20.41
C ALA A 505 58.25 -6.61 -20.58
N LEU A 506 58.61 -7.29 -19.49
CA LEU A 506 58.83 -8.74 -19.47
C LEU A 506 57.53 -9.50 -19.80
N GLY A 507 56.41 -9.11 -19.19
CA GLY A 507 55.10 -9.66 -19.47
C GLY A 507 54.65 -9.46 -20.92
N MET A 508 54.89 -8.27 -21.50
CA MET A 508 54.61 -7.99 -22.91
C MET A 508 55.38 -8.93 -23.84
N ARG A 509 56.68 -9.17 -23.58
CA ARG A 509 57.50 -10.09 -24.38
C ARG A 509 56.93 -11.50 -24.35
N ILE A 510 56.54 -12.00 -23.17
CA ILE A 510 55.93 -13.33 -23.01
C ILE A 510 54.57 -13.38 -23.74
N ALA A 511 53.72 -12.38 -23.54
CA ALA A 511 52.40 -12.29 -24.15
C ALA A 511 52.46 -12.21 -25.70
N ALA A 512 53.46 -11.52 -26.25
CA ALA A 512 53.66 -11.40 -27.69
C ALA A 512 53.99 -12.75 -28.34
N ARG A 513 54.74 -13.62 -27.64
CA ARG A 513 55.07 -14.96 -28.13
C ARG A 513 53.84 -15.88 -28.28
N GLU A 514 52.76 -15.60 -27.55
CA GLU A 514 51.49 -16.34 -27.66
C GLU A 514 50.66 -15.93 -28.90
N VAL A 515 51.04 -14.86 -29.60
CA VAL A 515 50.36 -14.39 -30.81
C VAL A 515 51.12 -14.85 -32.03
N THR A 516 50.42 -15.49 -32.96
CA THR A 516 51.00 -16.00 -34.21
C THR A 516 51.01 -14.92 -35.29
N ASN A 517 52.11 -14.88 -36.04
CA ASN A 517 52.22 -14.05 -37.23
C ASN A 517 51.40 -14.67 -38.38
N PRO A 518 50.48 -13.92 -39.02
CA PRO A 518 49.60 -14.44 -40.07
C PRO A 518 50.35 -14.87 -41.35
N ILE A 519 51.58 -14.42 -41.57
CA ILE A 519 52.39 -14.78 -42.75
C ILE A 519 53.29 -15.98 -42.48
N SER A 520 54.07 -15.91 -41.40
CA SER A 520 55.13 -16.89 -41.12
C SER A 520 54.68 -18.05 -40.22
N GLY A 521 53.53 -17.94 -39.56
CA GLY A 521 53.06 -18.89 -38.54
C GLY A 521 53.93 -18.93 -37.27
N GLN A 522 54.98 -18.10 -37.20
CA GLN A 522 55.87 -18.00 -36.05
C GLN A 522 55.33 -16.99 -35.02
N PRO A 523 55.77 -17.07 -33.75
CA PRO A 523 55.46 -16.06 -32.74
C PRO A 523 55.83 -14.64 -33.16
N ILE A 524 54.99 -13.66 -32.82
CA ILE A 524 55.30 -12.25 -33.07
C ILE A 524 56.46 -11.82 -32.18
N GLN A 525 57.44 -11.14 -32.79
CA GLN A 525 58.54 -10.52 -32.09
C GLN A 525 58.26 -9.02 -31.93
N ILE A 526 58.52 -8.51 -30.74
CA ILE A 526 58.43 -7.08 -30.44
C ILE A 526 59.81 -6.52 -30.11
N ARG A 527 60.01 -5.25 -30.42
CA ARG A 527 61.09 -4.44 -29.83
C ARG A 527 60.50 -3.65 -28.69
N VAL A 528 61.22 -3.53 -27.58
CA VAL A 528 60.77 -2.78 -26.41
C VAL A 528 61.88 -1.85 -25.96
N GLY A 529 61.57 -0.57 -25.75
CA GLY A 529 62.52 0.45 -25.29
C GLY A 529 62.00 1.18 -24.07
N LEU A 530 62.83 1.30 -23.03
CA LEU A 530 62.48 1.99 -21.78
C LEU A 530 63.43 3.16 -21.52
N HIS A 531 62.84 4.30 -21.14
CA HIS A 531 63.59 5.46 -20.66
C HIS A 531 62.89 6.12 -19.46
N THR A 532 63.69 6.61 -18.52
CA THR A 532 63.21 7.27 -17.30
C THR A 532 63.67 8.73 -17.30
N GLY A 533 62.74 9.65 -17.05
CA GLY A 533 62.99 11.09 -17.03
C GLY A 533 61.72 11.92 -16.78
N PRO A 534 61.83 13.25 -16.75
CA PRO A 534 60.71 14.16 -16.50
C PRO A 534 59.78 14.31 -17.72
N VAL A 535 58.49 14.48 -17.47
CA VAL A 535 57.47 14.72 -18.52
C VAL A 535 56.45 15.75 -18.10
N LEU A 536 55.88 16.45 -19.08
CA LEU A 536 54.67 17.24 -18.90
C LEU A 536 53.49 16.41 -19.41
N ALA A 537 52.46 16.20 -18.60
CA ALA A 537 51.26 15.48 -19.00
C ALA A 537 50.01 16.34 -18.83
N GLY A 538 49.07 16.25 -19.77
CA GLY A 538 47.85 17.07 -19.74
C GLY A 538 46.79 16.58 -20.73
N VAL A 539 45.58 17.11 -20.58
CA VAL A 539 44.46 16.79 -21.48
C VAL A 539 44.45 17.74 -22.66
N VAL A 540 44.42 17.19 -23.88
CA VAL A 540 44.36 17.94 -25.13
C VAL A 540 43.05 17.64 -25.85
N GLY A 541 42.39 18.69 -26.35
CA GLY A 541 41.14 18.61 -27.11
C GLY A 541 39.89 18.82 -26.26
N GLU A 542 38.96 19.64 -26.75
CA GLU A 542 37.71 19.97 -26.06
C GLU A 542 36.60 18.94 -26.37
N LYS A 543 36.44 18.57 -27.65
CA LYS A 543 35.41 17.60 -28.09
C LYS A 543 35.79 16.14 -27.84
N MET A 544 37.08 15.82 -27.92
CA MET A 544 37.63 14.49 -27.68
C MET A 544 38.89 14.63 -26.80
N PRO A 545 38.74 14.69 -25.47
CA PRO A 545 39.85 14.88 -24.55
C PRO A 545 40.77 13.66 -24.56
N ARG A 546 42.07 13.88 -24.82
CA ARG A 546 43.11 12.85 -24.77
C ARG A 546 44.17 13.22 -23.76
N TYR A 547 44.56 12.27 -22.91
CA TYR A 547 45.65 12.48 -21.97
C TYR A 547 46.99 12.24 -22.67
N CYS A 548 47.70 13.32 -22.97
CA CYS A 548 48.93 13.30 -23.75
C CYS A 548 50.16 13.60 -22.87
N LEU A 549 51.30 13.02 -23.24
CA LEU A 549 52.59 13.30 -22.61
C LEU A 549 53.50 14.03 -23.60
N PHE A 550 54.20 15.03 -23.08
CA PHE A 550 55.14 15.88 -23.81
C PHE A 550 56.47 15.92 -23.08
N GLY A 551 57.56 16.01 -23.85
CA GLY A 551 58.91 16.15 -23.33
C GLY A 551 59.94 15.34 -24.11
N ASP A 552 61.21 15.67 -23.89
CA ASP A 552 62.33 15.00 -24.53
C ASP A 552 62.48 13.53 -24.08
N THR A 553 61.95 13.18 -22.90
CA THR A 553 61.89 11.81 -22.38
C THR A 553 61.05 10.90 -23.28
N VAL A 554 59.94 11.38 -23.85
CA VAL A 554 59.12 10.61 -24.81
C VAL A 554 59.93 10.27 -26.06
N ASN A 555 60.61 11.27 -26.62
CA ASN A 555 61.44 11.10 -27.82
C ASN A 555 62.64 10.17 -27.57
N THR A 556 63.26 10.27 -26.40
CA THR A 556 64.38 9.40 -26.02
C THR A 556 63.92 7.95 -25.82
N ALA A 557 62.74 7.73 -25.22
CA ALA A 557 62.13 6.41 -25.06
C ALA A 557 61.83 5.75 -26.43
N SER A 558 61.22 6.50 -27.35
CA SER A 558 60.97 6.03 -28.73
C SER A 558 62.29 5.64 -29.42
N ARG A 559 63.37 6.41 -29.26
CA ARG A 559 64.69 6.04 -29.82
C ARG A 559 65.29 4.77 -29.21
N MET A 560 64.99 4.46 -27.94
CA MET A 560 65.40 3.20 -27.31
C MET A 560 64.65 2.02 -27.93
N GLU A 561 63.39 2.18 -28.30
CA GLU A 561 62.66 1.16 -29.05
C GLU A 561 63.29 0.97 -30.44
N SER A 562 63.50 2.05 -31.20
CA SER A 562 63.86 1.92 -32.62
C SER A 562 65.28 1.38 -32.84
N HIS A 563 66.20 1.63 -31.89
CA HIS A 563 67.53 1.00 -31.89
C HIS A 563 67.53 -0.38 -31.20
N GLY A 564 66.39 -0.85 -30.70
CA GLY A 564 66.24 -2.14 -30.03
C GLY A 564 66.50 -3.32 -30.97
N VAL A 565 66.86 -4.47 -30.38
CA VAL A 565 67.02 -5.74 -31.09
C VAL A 565 65.71 -6.53 -30.95
N PRO A 566 65.24 -7.26 -31.98
CA PRO A 566 64.06 -8.13 -31.87
C PRO A 566 64.10 -9.02 -30.63
N ASP A 567 62.97 -9.15 -29.93
CA ASP A 567 62.79 -9.99 -28.73
C ASP A 567 63.64 -9.58 -27.50
N HIS A 568 64.27 -8.40 -27.54
CA HIS A 568 65.06 -7.87 -26.43
C HIS A 568 64.47 -6.56 -25.90
N ILE A 569 64.53 -6.38 -24.58
CA ILE A 569 64.06 -5.17 -23.89
C ILE A 569 65.26 -4.25 -23.67
N HIS A 570 65.23 -3.08 -24.30
CA HIS A 570 66.34 -2.13 -24.35
C HIS A 570 66.14 -1.02 -23.31
N LEU A 571 67.16 -0.80 -22.48
CA LEU A 571 67.12 0.17 -21.38
C LEU A 571 68.10 1.33 -21.63
N SER A 572 67.61 2.54 -21.37
CA SER A 572 68.45 3.72 -21.20
C SER A 572 69.27 3.66 -19.90
N PRO A 573 70.39 4.39 -19.79
CA PRO A 573 71.21 4.42 -18.57
C PRO A 573 70.46 4.98 -17.35
N PHE A 574 69.48 5.86 -17.57
CA PHE A 574 68.64 6.40 -16.50
C PHE A 574 67.69 5.35 -15.93
N THR A 575 67.08 4.53 -16.79
CA THR A 575 66.25 3.40 -16.35
C THR A 575 67.08 2.33 -15.65
N TYR A 576 68.29 2.06 -16.14
CA TYR A 576 69.22 1.14 -15.49
C TYR A 576 69.51 1.54 -14.04
N ARG A 577 69.86 2.82 -13.79
CA ARG A 577 70.05 3.34 -12.42
C ARG A 577 68.81 3.23 -11.56
N ALA A 578 67.61 3.43 -12.12
CA ALA A 578 66.35 3.30 -11.39
C ALA A 578 65.98 1.84 -11.03
N LEU A 579 66.59 0.86 -11.71
CA LEU A 579 66.44 -0.59 -11.49
C LEU A 579 67.62 -1.20 -10.73
N GLU A 580 68.68 -0.44 -10.50
CA GLU A 580 69.87 -0.87 -9.76
C GLU A 580 69.49 -1.27 -8.33
N GLY A 581 69.92 -2.46 -7.89
CA GLY A 581 69.56 -3.02 -6.58
C GLY A 581 68.18 -3.69 -6.49
N LYS A 582 67.39 -3.73 -7.58
CA LYS A 582 66.03 -4.32 -7.58
C LYS A 582 65.94 -5.77 -8.09
N SER A 583 67.06 -6.50 -8.14
CA SER A 583 67.14 -7.93 -8.53
C SER A 583 66.67 -8.26 -9.97
N PHE A 584 67.00 -7.39 -10.91
CA PHE A 584 66.86 -7.66 -12.35
C PHE A 584 68.19 -8.11 -12.94
N GLU A 585 68.14 -9.09 -13.84
CA GLU A 585 69.28 -9.49 -14.64
C GLU A 585 69.39 -8.57 -15.87
N ILE A 586 70.45 -7.76 -15.91
CA ILE A 586 70.66 -6.73 -16.93
C ILE A 586 72.06 -6.90 -17.55
N SER A 587 72.14 -6.98 -18.88
CA SER A 587 73.40 -7.09 -19.62
C SER A 587 73.76 -5.78 -20.32
N LYS A 588 75.05 -5.44 -20.35
CA LYS A 588 75.54 -4.24 -21.05
C LYS A 588 75.60 -4.49 -22.55
N ARG A 589 74.95 -3.64 -23.34
CA ARG A 589 74.95 -3.74 -24.82
C ARG A 589 76.20 -3.11 -25.44
N GLY A 590 76.59 -1.93 -24.95
CA GLY A 590 77.65 -1.10 -25.54
C GLY A 590 77.21 0.34 -25.73
N GLU A 591 78.00 1.12 -26.45
CA GLU A 591 77.68 2.51 -26.79
C GLU A 591 76.95 2.58 -28.13
N ILE A 592 75.85 3.32 -28.16
CA ILE A 592 75.08 3.59 -29.38
C ILE A 592 74.99 5.08 -29.64
N GLN A 593 75.05 5.48 -30.91
CA GLN A 593 74.87 6.86 -31.31
C GLN A 593 73.37 7.20 -31.34
N VAL A 594 72.90 7.99 -30.38
CA VAL A 594 71.51 8.43 -30.32
C VAL A 594 71.40 9.86 -30.81
N LYS A 595 70.59 10.06 -31.87
CA LYS A 595 70.34 11.39 -32.46
C LYS A 595 69.97 12.39 -31.35
N GLY A 596 70.67 13.52 -31.27
CA GLY A 596 70.41 14.57 -30.28
C GLY A 596 70.88 14.28 -28.83
N LYS A 597 71.44 13.10 -28.55
CA LYS A 597 72.03 12.76 -27.23
C LYS A 597 73.51 12.39 -27.29
N GLY A 598 74.04 12.05 -28.47
CA GLY A 598 75.44 11.64 -28.64
C GLY A 598 75.62 10.14 -28.42
N LEU A 599 76.84 9.74 -28.06
CA LEU A 599 77.16 8.38 -27.63
C LEU A 599 76.52 8.11 -26.27
N MET A 600 75.70 7.07 -26.19
CA MET A 600 75.04 6.66 -24.94
C MET A 600 75.25 5.16 -24.71
N THR A 601 75.70 4.81 -23.51
CA THR A 601 75.77 3.41 -23.07
C THR A 601 74.38 2.89 -22.73
N THR A 602 73.99 1.76 -23.33
CA THR A 602 72.69 1.13 -23.10
C THR A 602 72.79 -0.31 -22.64
N TYR A 603 71.66 -0.85 -22.18
CA TYR A 603 71.59 -2.14 -21.50
C TYR A 603 70.39 -2.96 -22.03
N PHE A 604 70.44 -4.28 -21.87
CA PHE A 604 69.31 -5.17 -22.13
C PHE A 604 68.79 -5.76 -20.82
N LEU A 605 67.48 -5.75 -20.64
CA LEU A 605 66.80 -6.44 -19.56
C LEU A 605 66.50 -7.88 -20.00
N LEU A 606 66.96 -8.88 -19.23
CA LEU A 606 66.79 -10.29 -19.55
C LEU A 606 65.63 -10.91 -18.76
N HIS A 607 65.75 -10.94 -17.43
CA HIS A 607 64.80 -11.58 -16.51
C HIS A 607 64.69 -10.82 -15.18
N ASN A 608 63.59 -11.06 -14.46
CA ASN A 608 63.46 -10.71 -13.05
C ASN A 608 63.81 -11.94 -12.20
N LEU A 609 64.72 -11.81 -11.23
CA LEU A 609 65.16 -12.93 -10.40
C LEU A 609 64.22 -13.22 -9.21
N LYS A 610 63.26 -12.33 -8.92
CA LYS A 610 62.33 -12.42 -7.78
C LYS A 610 60.94 -12.96 -8.12
N ILE A 611 60.48 -12.74 -9.35
CA ILE A 611 59.07 -12.94 -9.73
C ILE A 611 59.02 -13.98 -10.87
N SER A 612 58.18 -15.01 -10.72
CA SER A 612 57.99 -16.03 -11.77
C SER A 612 57.21 -15.49 -12.96
N GLU A 613 57.37 -16.11 -14.13
CA GLU A 613 56.65 -15.71 -15.36
C GLU A 613 55.13 -15.72 -15.17
N ASP A 614 54.59 -16.68 -14.40
CA ASP A 614 53.15 -16.76 -14.09
C ASP A 614 52.64 -15.58 -13.25
N GLN A 615 53.44 -15.13 -12.28
CA GLN A 615 53.12 -13.94 -11.47
C GLN A 615 53.21 -12.65 -12.30
N ILE A 616 54.19 -12.54 -13.21
CA ILE A 616 54.30 -11.42 -14.15
C ILE A 616 53.06 -11.36 -15.08
N MET A 617 52.53 -12.51 -15.47
CA MET A 617 51.34 -12.62 -16.33
C MET A 617 50.01 -12.51 -15.55
N GLY A 618 50.06 -12.39 -14.22
CA GLY A 618 48.87 -12.31 -13.37
C GLY A 618 48.01 -13.58 -13.39
N ARG A 619 48.61 -14.74 -13.71
CA ARG A 619 47.93 -16.04 -13.61
C ARG A 619 47.94 -16.48 -12.14
N PRO A 620 46.84 -17.01 -11.59
CA PRO A 620 46.86 -17.55 -10.23
C PRO A 620 47.88 -18.69 -10.20
N GLY A 621 48.96 -18.51 -9.46
CA GLY A 621 49.99 -19.53 -9.31
C GLY A 621 49.39 -20.76 -8.64
N VAL A 622 49.67 -21.94 -9.20
CA VAL A 622 49.56 -23.20 -8.45
C VAL A 622 50.61 -23.13 -7.34
N ASN A 623 50.20 -22.71 -6.15
CA ASN A 623 50.98 -22.95 -4.93
C ASN A 623 50.42 -24.22 -4.29
N LEU A 624 51.17 -25.31 -4.45
CA LEU A 624 51.10 -26.45 -3.54
C LEU A 624 51.67 -25.98 -2.21
N ASP A 625 50.86 -26.09 -1.16
CA ASP A 625 51.18 -26.15 0.27
C ASP A 625 52.35 -25.31 0.79
N LEU A 626 52.02 -24.30 1.60
CA LEU A 626 52.38 -24.22 3.01
C LEU A 626 51.85 -22.90 3.59
N TYR A 627 50.96 -23.04 4.56
CA TYR A 627 50.67 -22.21 5.74
C TYR A 627 49.17 -22.36 6.07
N GLU A 628 48.85 -23.51 6.67
CA GLU A 628 47.83 -23.57 7.70
C GLU A 628 48.22 -22.61 8.85
N GLU A 629 47.20 -22.19 9.59
CA GLU A 629 47.24 -21.33 10.79
C GLU A 629 47.24 -19.81 10.55
N ASP A 630 46.07 -19.27 10.17
CA ASP A 630 45.49 -18.11 10.89
C ASP A 630 43.98 -17.91 10.59
N GLN A 631 43.18 -18.95 10.87
CA GLN A 631 41.71 -18.85 11.00
C GLN A 631 41.23 -19.02 12.45
N GLN A 632 42.01 -18.53 13.42
CA GLN A 632 41.55 -18.38 14.81
C GLN A 632 41.72 -16.94 15.31
N GLN A 633 41.32 -15.93 14.52
CA GLN A 633 41.09 -14.58 15.05
C GLN A 633 40.15 -13.73 14.17
N SER A 634 38.97 -14.24 13.81
CA SER A 634 37.83 -13.34 13.49
C SER A 634 36.44 -13.90 13.84
N SER A 635 36.35 -15.06 14.49
CA SER A 635 35.10 -15.62 15.04
C SER A 635 34.67 -14.96 16.37
N ARG A 636 34.88 -13.64 16.52
CA ARG A 636 34.28 -12.81 17.58
C ARG A 636 34.14 -11.34 17.14
N CYS A 637 33.45 -11.07 16.03
CA CYS A 637 32.59 -9.88 15.93
C CYS A 637 31.76 -9.90 14.64
N ASN A 638 30.51 -10.36 14.77
CA ASN A 638 29.29 -9.82 14.13
C ASN A 638 28.29 -10.94 13.84
N THR A 639 27.62 -11.35 14.90
CA THR A 639 26.20 -11.70 14.85
C THR A 639 25.41 -10.42 14.59
N GLY A 640 24.81 -10.30 13.40
CA GLY A 640 23.84 -9.24 13.10
C GLY A 640 23.64 -9.05 11.61
N PHE A 641 22.48 -9.47 11.12
CA PHE A 641 21.92 -9.30 9.78
C PHE A 641 22.30 -10.32 8.70
N ALA A 642 21.73 -11.51 8.86
CA ALA A 642 21.25 -12.30 7.73
C ALA A 642 19.79 -11.90 7.41
N ASP A 643 19.49 -11.93 6.10
CA ASP A 643 18.19 -12.12 5.44
C ASP A 643 17.60 -10.95 4.66
N MET A 644 17.99 -10.86 3.37
CA MET A 644 17.05 -10.94 2.23
C MET A 644 17.83 -10.88 0.91
N LYS A 645 17.97 -12.04 0.24
CA LYS A 645 17.90 -12.21 -1.23
C LYS A 645 18.34 -13.63 -1.60
N GLN A 646 17.40 -14.47 -2.02
CA GLN A 646 17.31 -15.01 -3.40
C GLN A 646 16.35 -16.20 -3.46
N ALA A 647 15.29 -16.05 -4.25
CA ALA A 647 14.67 -17.14 -4.98
C ALA A 647 14.01 -16.56 -6.23
N GLU A 648 14.75 -16.54 -7.33
CA GLU A 648 14.25 -16.54 -8.71
C GLU A 648 15.20 -17.45 -9.49
N ARG A 649 14.68 -18.56 -10.01
CA ARG A 649 15.16 -19.20 -11.24
C ARG A 649 13.99 -19.83 -11.97
N ASP A 650 13.91 -19.45 -13.24
CA ASP A 650 13.04 -19.94 -14.29
C ASP A 650 13.23 -21.43 -14.58
N GLU A 651 12.15 -22.09 -15.02
CA GLU A 651 12.16 -23.30 -15.83
C GLU A 651 11.40 -23.05 -17.14
N ALA A 652 12.00 -23.48 -18.25
CA ALA A 652 11.43 -23.54 -19.60
C ALA A 652 11.25 -25.03 -20.02
N PRO A 653 10.45 -25.34 -21.07
CA PRO A 653 9.68 -26.59 -21.19
C PRO A 653 10.32 -27.67 -22.08
N PRO A 654 9.74 -28.89 -22.18
CA PRO A 654 10.17 -29.93 -23.12
C PRO A 654 9.25 -30.11 -24.35
N THR A 655 9.79 -30.76 -25.38
CA THR A 655 9.20 -31.08 -26.70
C THR A 655 8.96 -32.58 -26.94
N GLU A 656 8.16 -32.86 -27.99
CA GLU A 656 7.81 -34.14 -28.69
C GLU A 656 6.47 -34.80 -28.29
N GLY A 657 5.53 -35.20 -29.16
CA GLY A 657 5.38 -35.14 -30.62
C GLY A 657 4.04 -35.77 -31.12
N GLN A 658 3.62 -35.40 -32.34
CA GLN A 658 2.67 -36.04 -33.29
C GLN A 658 1.15 -36.18 -32.96
N ASN A 659 0.27 -35.45 -33.67
CA ASN A 659 -0.52 -35.97 -34.83
C ASN A 659 -1.58 -34.99 -35.39
N MET A 660 -1.61 -34.94 -36.72
CA MET A 660 -2.68 -34.63 -37.71
C MET A 660 -4.06 -34.10 -37.25
N SER A 661 -4.49 -32.96 -37.81
CA SER A 661 -5.65 -32.77 -38.71
C SER A 661 -6.27 -31.35 -38.62
N SER A 662 -6.45 -30.71 -39.79
CA SER A 662 -7.33 -29.55 -40.06
C SER A 662 -8.83 -29.96 -39.97
N PRO A 663 -9.87 -29.07 -39.94
CA PRO A 663 -9.93 -27.76 -40.64
C PRO A 663 -10.86 -26.62 -40.08
N HIS A 664 -10.82 -25.47 -40.78
CA HIS A 664 -11.88 -24.47 -41.08
C HIS A 664 -12.70 -23.71 -39.98
N SER A 665 -12.83 -22.38 -40.24
CA SER A 665 -13.94 -21.43 -39.92
C SER A 665 -14.16 -21.05 -38.44
N ALA A 666 -14.87 -20.00 -38.05
CA ALA A 666 -15.12 -18.63 -38.52
C ALA A 666 -15.75 -17.87 -37.33
N VAL A 667 -15.57 -16.54 -37.27
CA VAL A 667 -16.53 -15.53 -36.71
C VAL A 667 -16.68 -15.33 -35.17
N ALA A 668 -16.58 -14.04 -34.81
CA ALA A 668 -17.30 -13.25 -33.77
C ALA A 668 -16.98 -13.32 -32.25
N LEU A 669 -16.64 -12.11 -31.76
CA LEU A 669 -17.21 -11.36 -30.62
C LEU A 669 -17.43 -12.10 -29.29
N THR A 670 -16.75 -11.65 -28.24
CA THR A 670 -17.39 -10.96 -27.09
C THR A 670 -16.34 -10.53 -26.04
N ASP A 671 -16.43 -9.26 -25.67
CA ASP A 671 -15.74 -8.65 -24.52
C ASP A 671 -16.23 -9.27 -23.21
N THR A 672 -15.31 -9.75 -22.37
CA THR A 672 -15.55 -9.93 -20.93
C THR A 672 -14.35 -9.43 -20.14
N VAL A 673 -14.60 -8.37 -19.37
CA VAL A 673 -13.71 -7.76 -18.40
C VAL A 673 -13.70 -8.66 -17.16
N ASN A 674 -12.60 -9.36 -16.92
CA ASN A 674 -12.37 -10.10 -15.68
C ASN A 674 -11.83 -9.16 -14.61
N GLY A 675 -12.62 -8.97 -13.55
CA GLY A 675 -12.20 -8.34 -12.30
C GLY A 675 -11.32 -9.28 -11.49
N LEU A 676 -10.21 -8.75 -11.00
CA LEU A 676 -9.30 -9.38 -10.05
C LEU A 676 -9.99 -9.56 -8.69
N GLN A 677 -10.09 -10.80 -8.22
CA GLN A 677 -10.30 -11.13 -6.79
C GLN A 677 -8.93 -11.40 -6.13
N PRO A 678 -8.73 -10.98 -4.86
CA PRO A 678 -7.59 -11.43 -4.08
C PRO A 678 -7.86 -12.76 -3.37
N ASP A 679 -6.86 -13.64 -3.44
CA ASP A 679 -6.72 -14.90 -2.70
C ASP A 679 -6.76 -14.68 -1.18
N HIS A 680 -7.66 -15.37 -0.48
CA HIS A 680 -7.45 -15.70 0.93
C HIS A 680 -7.82 -17.15 1.22
N ARG A 681 -6.79 -17.89 1.64
CA ARG A 681 -6.80 -19.28 2.09
C ARG A 681 -7.79 -19.52 3.22
N THR A 682 -8.41 -20.67 3.10
CA THR A 682 -9.28 -21.40 4.02
C THR A 682 -8.76 -21.52 5.44
N ASP A 683 -9.62 -21.22 6.41
CA ASP A 683 -9.74 -22.02 7.63
C ASP A 683 -11.20 -22.04 8.10
N SER A 684 -11.70 -23.26 8.34
CA SER A 684 -13.10 -23.59 8.61
C SER A 684 -13.52 -23.33 10.06
N ARG A 685 -14.75 -22.83 10.28
CA ARG A 685 -15.83 -23.46 11.11
C ARG A 685 -16.89 -22.45 11.59
N LEU A 686 -18.15 -22.84 11.35
CA LEU A 686 -19.44 -22.40 11.91
C LEU A 686 -19.75 -20.89 12.01
N CYS A 687 -20.78 -20.47 11.28
CA CYS A 687 -21.77 -19.50 11.79
C CYS A 687 -23.12 -19.70 11.09
N LEU A 688 -24.15 -19.90 11.90
CA LEU A 688 -25.55 -20.02 11.50
C LEU A 688 -26.22 -18.66 11.66
N LEU A 689 -27.02 -18.33 10.65
CA LEU A 689 -28.09 -17.33 10.65
C LEU A 689 -27.66 -15.88 10.93
N LEU A 690 -27.36 -15.18 9.84
CA LEU A 690 -27.73 -13.78 9.69
C LEU A 690 -29.06 -13.75 8.94
#